data_AF-A0A670JIK0-F1
#
_entry.id   AF-A0A670JIK0-F1
#
_cell.length_a   1.000
_cell.length_b   1.000
_cell.length_c   1.000
_cell.angle_alpha   90.00
_cell.angle_beta   90.00
_cell.angle_gamma   90.00
#
_symmetry.space_group_name_H-M   'P 1'
#
loop_
_entity.id
_entity.type
_entity.pdbx_description
1 polymer ?
#
loop_
_entity_poly.entity_id
_entity_poly.type
_entity_poly.pdbx_seq_one_letter_code
_entity_poly.pdbx_strand_id
1 'polypeptide(L)'
;MRGFLIQQNAIKKRVQNEKKGKILEKIKDGEKKLRSKPKSNEILREIKLYQTQYMELMNQEIEWKIKQMRQRTFESADKCGKLLAWQIKKRQKLNTVTNLEVEGKNIFNPIEIRNCFQRYFRQLYTQGPQKEMDIEQFLVKNGLKQISQESKRILNQEITGQEIEGAIQSMALGKSLGPDGLTSKYYKVLKEWIIQPLKEVCNEIMEGKRAPDTWKEAYITLIPKIETEKTQLKNYRPISLLNVDYKIFADILAKRLKKVLMEEIHGDQAGFLPRRHLSDNVRNIIDILEKLEVNINTKAVMIFVDAEKAFDNISWSFMMKNLRGMGVGQGFENGIGAIYSEQKAKLIVNNVITEEFNIEKGTRQGCPISPLLFISVLEVLLNMIRRDQLVKGVQVGAKQYKLRAFADDLVLTLQEPEASTKRVLELIQEFGQVAGFKLNKLKTKVLEKNLTSFEKERFQNVTGLTVVKKVKYLGINMTAKNVNLFRDNYEKTWTEVKKDLEIWSNLKLSLLGRIAVIKMNVLPRMLFLFQTLQILDKMDCFKKWQKDISKFVWQGKKPRIKFKILTDAKERGGFALPDFKSYYEAAAFCWLKDWLLLENTDILDLEGLTMYLGGMHTCGMTRLKPIRVLKIILLGKHYLMSG
;
A
#
# COMPACT_ATOMS: atom_id res chain seq x y z
N MET A 1 -26.60 19.77 11.17
CA MET A 1 -26.78 19.26 9.78
C MET A 1 -26.69 17.74 9.67
N ARG A 2 -25.62 17.08 10.16
CA ARG A 2 -25.49 15.61 10.11
C ARG A 2 -26.58 14.86 10.87
N GLY A 3 -26.88 15.28 12.10
CA GLY A 3 -28.00 14.73 12.88
C GLY A 3 -29.33 14.86 12.14
N PHE A 4 -29.56 16.01 11.50
CA PHE A 4 -30.73 16.24 10.65
C PHE A 4 -30.78 15.27 9.45
N LEU A 5 -29.67 15.05 8.73
CA LEU A 5 -29.63 14.09 7.61
C LEU A 5 -29.84 12.65 8.06
N ILE A 6 -29.25 12.25 9.20
CA ILE A 6 -29.45 10.92 9.80
C ILE A 6 -30.90 10.75 10.24
N GLN A 7 -31.49 11.75 10.89
CA GLN A 7 -32.88 11.77 11.32
C GLN A 7 -33.84 11.69 10.13
N GLN A 8 -33.61 12.46 9.07
CA GLN A 8 -34.38 12.40 7.83
C GLN A 8 -34.30 11.02 7.17
N ASN A 9 -33.12 10.39 7.16
CA ASN A 9 -32.95 9.03 6.67
C ASN A 9 -33.66 7.99 7.56
N ALA A 10 -33.62 8.16 8.89
CA ALA A 10 -34.31 7.27 9.83
C ALA A 10 -35.84 7.38 9.68
N ILE A 11 -36.38 8.59 9.54
CA ILE A 11 -37.80 8.84 9.27
C ILE A 11 -38.21 8.19 7.95
N LYS A 12 -37.45 8.42 6.86
CA LYS A 12 -37.70 7.78 5.56
C LYS A 12 -37.71 6.25 5.67
N LYS A 13 -36.76 5.67 6.40
CA LYS A 13 -36.66 4.21 6.62
C LYS A 13 -37.86 3.68 7.42
N ARG A 14 -38.31 4.40 8.44
CA ARG A 14 -39.51 4.05 9.24
C ARG A 14 -40.77 4.05 8.38
N VAL A 15 -40.99 5.12 7.61
CA VAL A 15 -42.14 5.24 6.69
C VAL A 15 -42.12 4.15 5.62
N GLN A 16 -40.95 3.80 5.08
CA GLN A 16 -40.81 2.69 4.13
C GLN A 16 -41.12 1.34 4.76
N ASN A 17 -40.66 1.09 5.99
CA ASN A 17 -40.96 -0.16 6.70
C ASN A 17 -42.45 -0.30 7.03
N GLU A 18 -43.10 0.79 7.46
CA GLU A 18 -44.55 0.80 7.68
C GLU A 18 -45.33 0.53 6.39
N LYS A 19 -44.93 1.12 5.27
CA LYS A 19 -45.53 0.82 3.94
C LYS A 19 -45.37 -0.65 3.57
N LYS A 20 -44.20 -1.25 3.80
CA LYS A 20 -43.98 -2.69 3.56
C LYS A 20 -44.84 -3.57 4.46
N GLY A 21 -44.95 -3.23 5.74
CA GLY A 21 -45.82 -3.92 6.70
C GLY A 21 -47.27 -3.95 6.22
N LYS A 22 -47.82 -2.79 5.82
CA LYS A 22 -49.19 -2.67 5.28
C LYS A 22 -49.40 -3.47 4.00
N ILE A 23 -48.42 -3.52 3.09
CA ILE A 23 -48.52 -4.33 1.86
C ILE A 23 -48.48 -5.83 2.18
N LEU A 24 -47.63 -6.26 3.12
CA LEU A 24 -47.57 -7.65 3.58
C LEU A 24 -48.87 -8.10 4.27
N GLU A 25 -49.49 -7.22 5.07
CA GLU A 25 -50.81 -7.49 5.66
C GLU A 25 -51.88 -7.65 4.59
N LYS A 26 -51.92 -6.78 3.58
CA LYS A 26 -52.85 -6.89 2.45
C LYS A 26 -52.65 -8.16 1.63
N ILE A 27 -51.40 -8.61 1.45
CA ILE A 27 -51.10 -9.91 0.80
C ILE A 27 -51.65 -11.06 1.65
N LYS A 28 -51.39 -11.06 2.97
CA LYS A 28 -51.90 -12.09 3.90
C LYS A 28 -53.43 -12.13 3.93
N ASP A 29 -54.09 -10.98 3.93
CA ASP A 29 -55.55 -10.89 3.92
C ASP A 29 -56.14 -11.32 2.57
N GLY A 30 -55.47 -10.98 1.46
CA GLY A 30 -55.78 -11.51 0.13
C GLY A 30 -55.67 -13.04 0.08
N GLU A 31 -54.60 -13.61 0.63
CA GLU A 31 -54.40 -15.07 0.70
C GLU A 31 -55.46 -15.76 1.57
N LYS A 32 -55.87 -15.16 2.70
CA LYS A 32 -56.99 -15.65 3.53
C LYS A 32 -58.31 -15.65 2.75
N LYS A 33 -58.60 -14.56 2.02
CA LYS A 33 -59.80 -14.46 1.17
C LYS A 33 -59.76 -15.46 0.01
N LEU A 34 -58.59 -15.72 -0.57
CA LEU A 34 -58.42 -16.71 -1.63
C LEU A 34 -58.66 -18.15 -1.13
N ARG A 35 -58.31 -18.47 0.13
CA ARG A 35 -58.65 -19.76 0.76
C ARG A 35 -60.16 -19.96 0.88
N SER A 36 -60.93 -18.90 1.10
CA SER A 36 -62.40 -18.96 1.16
C SER A 36 -63.09 -18.97 -0.21
N LYS A 37 -62.45 -18.42 -1.26
CA LYS A 37 -62.98 -18.34 -2.65
C LYS A 37 -61.88 -18.63 -3.69
N PRO A 38 -61.53 -19.91 -3.94
CA PRO A 38 -60.34 -20.29 -4.69
C PRO A 38 -60.36 -20.00 -6.20
N LYS A 39 -61.52 -19.71 -6.80
CA LYS A 39 -61.66 -19.41 -8.26
C LYS A 39 -61.82 -17.92 -8.58
N SER A 40 -61.66 -17.01 -7.61
CA SER A 40 -61.82 -15.57 -7.86
C SER A 40 -60.58 -14.98 -8.56
N ASN A 41 -60.73 -14.65 -9.84
CA ASN A 41 -59.69 -13.99 -10.62
C ASN A 41 -59.38 -12.56 -10.14
N GLU A 42 -60.31 -11.90 -9.46
CA GLU A 42 -60.14 -10.55 -8.93
C GLU A 42 -59.19 -10.53 -7.73
N ILE A 43 -59.41 -11.43 -6.76
CA ILE A 43 -58.54 -11.59 -5.58
C ILE A 43 -57.11 -11.97 -6.01
N LEU A 44 -56.98 -12.83 -7.04
CA LEU A 44 -55.69 -13.23 -7.57
C LEU A 44 -54.94 -12.09 -8.27
N ARG A 45 -55.67 -11.17 -8.93
CA ARG A 45 -55.10 -9.94 -9.51
C ARG A 45 -54.66 -8.96 -8.43
N GLU A 46 -55.45 -8.78 -7.36
CA GLU A 46 -55.08 -7.92 -6.23
C GLU A 46 -53.82 -8.42 -5.52
N ILE A 47 -53.70 -9.73 -5.26
CA ILE A 47 -52.49 -10.31 -4.66
C ILE A 47 -51.27 -10.09 -5.56
N LYS A 48 -51.39 -10.34 -6.87
CA LYS A 48 -50.30 -10.08 -7.83
C LYS A 48 -49.90 -8.60 -7.87
N LEU A 49 -50.86 -7.68 -7.77
CA LEU A 49 -50.59 -6.25 -7.72
C LEU A 49 -49.78 -5.90 -6.47
N TYR A 50 -50.20 -6.36 -5.29
CA TYR A 50 -49.48 -6.11 -4.03
C TYR A 50 -48.11 -6.79 -3.99
N GLN A 51 -47.97 -8.00 -4.55
CA GLN A 51 -46.67 -8.65 -4.72
C GLN A 51 -45.74 -7.84 -5.64
N THR A 52 -46.27 -7.29 -6.74
CA THR A 52 -45.50 -6.43 -7.64
C THR A 52 -45.04 -5.16 -6.94
N GLN A 53 -45.94 -4.49 -6.19
CA GLN A 53 -45.58 -3.31 -5.39
C GLN A 53 -44.54 -3.63 -4.31
N TYR A 54 -44.64 -4.80 -3.67
CA TYR A 54 -43.67 -5.26 -2.70
C TYR A 54 -42.29 -5.51 -3.35
N MET A 55 -42.26 -6.17 -4.50
CA MET A 55 -41.04 -6.41 -5.28
C MET A 55 -40.40 -5.10 -5.75
N GLU A 56 -41.19 -4.11 -6.14
CA GLU A 56 -40.67 -2.79 -6.53
C GLU A 56 -40.01 -2.06 -5.35
N LEU A 57 -40.63 -2.07 -4.16
CA LEU A 57 -40.03 -1.52 -2.95
C LEU A 57 -38.76 -2.30 -2.53
N MET A 58 -38.75 -3.62 -2.70
CA MET A 58 -37.58 -4.46 -2.45
C MET A 58 -36.45 -4.12 -3.43
N ASN A 59 -36.76 -3.95 -4.72
CA ASN A 59 -35.81 -3.56 -5.75
C ASN A 59 -35.22 -2.17 -5.50
N GLN A 60 -36.02 -1.19 -5.09
CA GLN A 60 -35.52 0.13 -4.70
C GLN A 60 -34.56 0.07 -3.51
N GLU A 61 -34.85 -0.79 -2.51
CA GLU A 61 -33.93 -0.99 -1.38
C GLU A 61 -32.65 -1.71 -1.80
N ILE A 62 -32.77 -2.73 -2.66
CA ILE A 62 -31.63 -3.44 -3.24
C ILE A 62 -30.77 -2.47 -4.05
N GLU A 63 -31.36 -1.64 -4.91
CA GLU A 63 -30.66 -0.58 -5.65
C GLU A 63 -29.95 0.40 -4.72
N TRP A 64 -30.60 0.81 -3.63
CA TRP A 64 -29.98 1.70 -2.65
C TRP A 64 -28.81 1.04 -1.93
N LYS A 65 -28.97 -0.22 -1.50
CA LYS A 65 -27.89 -1.03 -0.91
C LYS A 65 -26.75 -1.24 -1.92
N ILE A 66 -27.06 -1.49 -3.18
CA ILE A 66 -26.10 -1.60 -4.29
C ILE A 66 -25.34 -0.28 -4.47
N LYS A 67 -26.03 0.87 -4.44
CA LYS A 67 -25.42 2.21 -4.50
C LYS A 67 -24.50 2.47 -3.30
N GLN A 68 -24.91 2.09 -2.08
CA GLN A 68 -24.08 2.17 -0.88
C GLN A 68 -22.87 1.23 -0.92
N MET A 69 -23.04 0.01 -1.43
CA MET A 69 -21.95 -0.94 -1.65
C MET A 69 -21.09 -0.57 -2.87
N ARG A 70 -21.51 0.41 -3.67
CA ARG A 70 -20.92 0.81 -4.95
C ARG A 70 -20.72 -0.35 -5.92
N GLN A 71 -21.68 -1.27 -5.92
CA GLN A 71 -21.77 -2.27 -6.96
C GLN A 71 -22.22 -1.58 -8.25
N ARG A 72 -21.35 -1.52 -9.25
CA ARG A 72 -21.59 -0.86 -10.55
C ARG A 72 -22.35 -1.74 -11.55
N THR A 73 -22.88 -2.88 -11.12
CA THR A 73 -23.42 -3.92 -12.00
C THR A 73 -24.91 -4.15 -11.77
N PHE A 74 -25.69 -3.94 -12.82
CA PHE A 74 -26.99 -4.54 -13.02
C PHE A 74 -26.81 -5.89 -13.74
N GLU A 75 -27.67 -6.87 -13.47
CA GLU A 75 -27.72 -8.10 -14.28
C GLU A 75 -28.19 -7.84 -15.73
N SER A 76 -28.73 -6.64 -16.00
CA SER A 76 -29.41 -6.26 -17.24
C SER A 76 -28.90 -4.98 -17.90
N ALA A 77 -27.61 -4.62 -17.79
CA ALA A 77 -27.07 -3.45 -18.49
C ALA A 77 -26.47 -3.78 -19.88
N ASP A 78 -26.96 -3.07 -20.90
CA ASP A 78 -26.76 -3.30 -22.33
C ASP A 78 -25.30 -3.24 -22.85
N LYS A 79 -25.05 -4.12 -23.83
CA LYS A 79 -24.01 -4.28 -24.88
C LYS A 79 -22.56 -3.75 -24.76
N CYS A 80 -22.19 -2.79 -23.90
CA CYS A 80 -20.82 -2.73 -23.35
C CYS A 80 -20.63 -3.76 -22.21
N GLY A 81 -21.75 -4.37 -21.77
CA GLY A 81 -21.88 -5.16 -20.56
C GLY A 81 -21.30 -6.57 -20.58
N LYS A 82 -21.17 -7.31 -21.69
CA LYS A 82 -20.83 -8.75 -21.59
C LYS A 82 -19.39 -9.01 -21.14
N LEU A 83 -18.41 -8.31 -21.70
CA LEU A 83 -17.00 -8.45 -21.32
C LEU A 83 -16.73 -7.88 -19.92
N LEU A 84 -17.28 -6.70 -19.61
CA LEU A 84 -17.20 -6.08 -18.28
C LEU A 84 -17.91 -6.91 -17.23
N ALA A 85 -19.13 -7.38 -17.48
CA ALA A 85 -19.86 -8.29 -16.59
C ALA A 85 -19.15 -9.63 -16.46
N TRP A 86 -18.49 -10.15 -17.49
CA TRP A 86 -17.66 -11.35 -17.40
C TRP A 86 -16.41 -11.11 -16.55
N GLN A 87 -15.68 -10.01 -16.76
CA GLN A 87 -14.54 -9.61 -15.93
C GLN A 87 -14.95 -9.37 -14.48
N ILE A 88 -16.14 -8.81 -14.25
CA ILE A 88 -16.70 -8.57 -12.92
C ILE A 88 -17.18 -9.86 -12.28
N LYS A 89 -17.86 -10.77 -13.00
CA LYS A 89 -18.20 -12.12 -12.51
C LYS A 89 -16.94 -12.91 -12.18
N LYS A 90 -15.89 -12.80 -12.99
CA LYS A 90 -14.57 -13.38 -12.71
C LYS A 90 -13.99 -12.79 -11.42
N ARG A 91 -14.04 -11.46 -11.23
CA ARG A 91 -13.59 -10.81 -9.99
C ARG A 91 -14.44 -11.18 -8.77
N GLN A 92 -15.76 -11.25 -8.90
CA GLN A 92 -16.67 -11.69 -7.84
C GLN A 92 -16.35 -13.13 -7.45
N LYS A 93 -16.28 -14.06 -8.41
CA LYS A 93 -15.85 -15.45 -8.16
C LYS A 93 -14.46 -15.54 -7.50
N LEU A 94 -13.53 -14.64 -7.86
CA LEU A 94 -12.21 -14.59 -7.25
C LEU A 94 -12.23 -14.04 -5.81
N ASN A 95 -13.18 -13.18 -5.46
CA ASN A 95 -13.28 -12.52 -4.16
C ASN A 95 -14.22 -13.23 -3.19
N THR A 96 -15.18 -14.02 -3.70
CA THR A 96 -16.06 -14.84 -2.87
C THR A 96 -15.26 -15.95 -2.22
N VAL A 97 -15.33 -16.04 -0.89
CA VAL A 97 -14.73 -17.13 -0.13
C VAL A 97 -15.70 -18.31 -0.14
N THR A 98 -15.35 -19.35 -0.87
CA THR A 98 -16.16 -20.58 -1.03
C THR A 98 -15.88 -21.60 0.07
N ASN A 99 -14.63 -21.68 0.51
CA ASN A 99 -14.19 -22.61 1.53
C ASN A 99 -13.06 -22.00 2.36
N LEU A 100 -12.99 -22.41 3.61
CA LEU A 100 -11.90 -22.09 4.52
C LEU A 100 -11.33 -23.36 5.14
N GLU A 101 -10.02 -23.41 5.27
CA GLU A 101 -9.33 -24.45 6.02
C GLU A 101 -9.01 -23.90 7.42
N VAL A 102 -9.58 -24.54 8.44
CA VAL A 102 -9.36 -24.21 9.85
C VAL A 102 -8.94 -25.50 10.56
N GLU A 103 -7.73 -25.52 11.13
CA GLU A 103 -7.21 -26.65 11.90
C GLU A 103 -7.26 -27.99 11.13
N GLY A 104 -6.99 -27.97 9.82
CA GLY A 104 -7.01 -29.15 8.96
C GLY A 104 -8.40 -29.61 8.50
N LYS A 105 -9.48 -28.89 8.87
CA LYS A 105 -10.85 -29.16 8.39
C LYS A 105 -11.30 -28.09 7.39
N ASN A 106 -11.92 -28.54 6.29
CA ASN A 106 -12.49 -27.65 5.28
C ASN A 106 -13.94 -27.31 5.62
N ILE A 107 -14.20 -26.02 5.82
CA ILE A 107 -15.52 -25.45 6.09
C ILE A 107 -16.06 -24.85 4.79
N PHE A 108 -17.27 -25.26 4.41
CA PHE A 108 -17.97 -24.79 3.19
C PHE A 108 -19.22 -23.96 3.50
N ASN A 109 -19.75 -24.05 4.72
CA ASN A 109 -20.96 -23.33 5.11
C ASN A 109 -20.69 -21.81 5.18
N PRO A 110 -21.39 -20.97 4.39
CA PRO A 110 -21.17 -19.53 4.39
C PRO A 110 -21.34 -18.87 5.75
N ILE A 111 -22.22 -19.38 6.62
CA ILE A 111 -22.43 -18.83 7.97
C ILE A 111 -21.21 -19.11 8.86
N GLU A 112 -20.74 -20.35 8.85
CA GLU A 112 -19.55 -20.76 9.62
C GLU A 112 -18.30 -20.05 9.13
N ILE A 113 -18.13 -19.88 7.80
CA ILE A 113 -17.03 -19.10 7.20
C ILE A 113 -17.00 -17.68 7.79
N ARG A 114 -18.16 -17.01 7.89
CA ARG A 114 -18.25 -15.68 8.50
C ARG A 114 -17.86 -15.69 9.98
N ASN A 115 -18.36 -16.66 10.74
CA ASN A 115 -18.05 -16.79 12.16
C ASN A 115 -16.55 -17.06 12.40
N CYS A 116 -15.90 -17.85 11.55
CA CYS A 116 -14.46 -18.07 11.58
C CYS A 116 -13.67 -16.78 11.33
N PHE A 117 -14.05 -15.99 10.31
CA PHE A 117 -13.42 -14.69 10.07
C PHE A 117 -13.61 -13.75 11.25
N GLN A 118 -14.82 -13.66 11.80
CA GLN A 118 -15.14 -12.79 12.94
C GLN A 118 -14.32 -13.19 14.17
N ARG A 119 -14.27 -14.47 14.51
CA ARG A 119 -13.47 -14.97 15.65
C ARG A 119 -11.99 -14.64 15.46
N TYR A 120 -11.46 -14.91 14.27
CA TYR A 120 -10.05 -14.67 13.95
C TYR A 120 -9.65 -13.20 14.07
N PHE A 121 -10.42 -12.29 13.46
CA PHE A 121 -10.10 -10.86 13.53
C PHE A 121 -10.40 -10.26 14.91
N ARG A 122 -11.44 -10.74 15.61
CA ARG A 122 -11.67 -10.36 17.01
C ARG A 122 -10.44 -10.70 17.85
N GLN A 123 -9.95 -11.93 17.79
CA GLN A 123 -8.73 -12.35 18.50
C GLN A 123 -7.47 -11.58 18.03
N LEU A 124 -7.36 -11.29 16.73
CA LEU A 124 -6.24 -10.52 16.19
C LEU A 124 -6.17 -9.12 16.79
N TYR A 125 -7.31 -8.45 16.98
CA TYR A 125 -7.36 -7.07 17.45
C TYR A 125 -7.52 -6.93 18.96
N THR A 126 -7.66 -8.03 19.70
CA THR A 126 -7.60 -8.04 21.17
C THR A 126 -6.17 -7.75 21.63
N GLN A 127 -6.03 -6.79 22.55
CA GLN A 127 -4.76 -6.44 23.17
C GLN A 127 -4.51 -7.36 24.37
N GLY A 128 -3.33 -7.97 24.41
CA GLY A 128 -2.91 -8.74 25.59
C GLY A 128 -2.51 -7.81 26.74
N PRO A 129 -2.36 -8.33 27.97
CA PRO A 129 -1.94 -7.53 29.12
C PRO A 129 -0.61 -6.82 28.82
N GLN A 130 -0.58 -5.49 29.02
CA GLN A 130 0.63 -4.69 28.87
C GLN A 130 1.05 -4.12 30.21
N LYS A 131 2.33 -4.21 30.51
CA LYS A 131 2.92 -3.54 31.67
C LYS A 131 3.29 -2.12 31.26
N GLU A 132 2.44 -1.17 31.65
CA GLU A 132 2.58 0.25 31.31
C GLU A 132 3.94 0.84 31.74
N MET A 133 4.47 0.39 32.88
CA MET A 133 5.79 0.78 33.39
C MET A 133 6.94 0.32 32.48
N ASP A 134 6.88 -0.91 31.96
CA ASP A 134 7.93 -1.45 31.10
C ASP A 134 8.03 -0.65 29.80
N ILE A 135 6.89 -0.21 29.25
CA ILE A 135 6.82 0.65 28.07
C ILE A 135 7.48 2.02 28.34
N GLU A 136 7.20 2.63 29.49
CA GLU A 136 7.78 3.93 29.85
C GLU A 136 9.29 3.84 30.03
N GLN A 137 9.77 2.86 30.81
CA GLN A 137 11.20 2.64 31.01
C GLN A 137 11.92 2.39 29.68
N PHE A 138 11.30 1.61 28.79
CA PHE A 138 11.84 1.35 27.46
C PHE A 138 11.94 2.62 26.61
N LEU A 139 10.90 3.45 26.60
CA LEU A 139 10.86 4.70 25.81
C LEU A 139 11.79 5.78 26.36
N VAL A 140 12.00 5.86 27.67
CA VAL A 140 12.99 6.78 28.26
C VAL A 140 14.39 6.45 27.75
N LYS A 141 14.72 5.16 27.60
CA LYS A 141 16.02 4.71 27.11
C LYS A 141 16.17 4.79 25.59
N ASN A 142 15.15 4.35 24.85
CA ASN A 142 15.25 4.08 23.41
C ASN A 142 14.39 4.97 22.52
N GLY A 143 13.51 5.79 23.12
CA GLY A 143 12.52 6.59 22.40
C GLY A 143 13.11 7.60 21.42
N LEU A 144 12.22 8.17 20.61
CA LEU A 144 12.57 9.24 19.69
C LEU A 144 12.95 10.52 20.45
N LYS A 145 13.76 11.35 19.80
CA LYS A 145 14.17 12.64 20.36
C LYS A 145 12.96 13.57 20.48
N GLN A 146 13.06 14.54 21.39
CA GLN A 146 12.08 15.61 21.47
C GLN A 146 12.17 16.50 20.22
N ILE A 147 11.02 16.79 19.65
CA ILE A 147 10.91 17.63 18.46
C ILE A 147 11.20 19.10 18.80
N SER A 148 11.57 19.88 17.78
CA SER A 148 11.78 21.32 17.92
C SER A 148 10.50 22.05 18.36
N GLN A 149 10.65 23.22 18.98
CA GLN A 149 9.51 24.06 19.35
C GLN A 149 8.67 24.49 18.14
N GLU A 150 9.30 24.68 16.98
CA GLU A 150 8.60 24.98 15.74
C GLU A 150 7.75 23.80 15.26
N SER A 151 8.32 22.59 15.26
CA SER A 151 7.56 21.36 14.96
C SER A 151 6.38 21.18 15.92
N LYS A 152 6.57 21.43 17.21
CA LYS A 152 5.49 21.41 18.21
C LYS A 152 4.40 22.44 17.89
N ARG A 153 4.75 23.66 17.50
CA ARG A 153 3.78 24.69 17.07
C ARG A 153 2.99 24.24 15.85
N ILE A 154 3.65 23.72 14.81
CA ILE A 154 3.00 23.24 13.58
C ILE A 154 1.94 22.18 13.88
N LEU A 155 2.21 21.26 14.82
CA LEU A 155 1.27 20.20 15.17
C LEU A 155 0.03 20.71 15.92
N ASN A 156 0.20 21.73 16.77
CA ASN A 156 -0.84 22.20 17.71
C ASN A 156 -1.54 23.50 17.30
N GLN A 157 -1.18 24.12 16.17
CA GLN A 157 -1.90 25.26 15.63
C GLN A 157 -3.39 24.94 15.41
N GLU A 158 -4.27 25.94 15.47
CA GLU A 158 -5.66 25.74 15.10
C GLU A 158 -5.78 25.27 13.65
N ILE A 159 -6.73 24.37 13.41
CA ILE A 159 -7.07 23.89 12.06
C ILE A 159 -7.81 25.00 11.34
N THR A 160 -7.30 25.35 10.15
CA THR A 160 -7.84 26.43 9.33
C THR A 160 -8.87 25.91 8.32
N GLY A 161 -9.76 26.80 7.85
CA GLY A 161 -10.69 26.47 6.77
C GLY A 161 -9.99 26.08 5.46
N GLN A 162 -8.80 26.66 5.20
CA GLN A 162 -7.97 26.33 4.04
C GLN A 162 -7.41 24.90 4.10
N GLU A 163 -6.99 24.43 5.28
CA GLU A 163 -6.55 23.04 5.45
C GLU A 163 -7.69 22.05 5.18
N ILE A 164 -8.91 22.39 5.63
CA ILE A 164 -10.11 21.58 5.38
C ILE A 164 -10.48 21.58 3.91
N GLU A 165 -10.51 22.75 3.27
CA GLU A 165 -10.78 22.83 1.84
C GLU A 165 -9.74 22.05 1.03
N GLY A 166 -8.45 22.21 1.35
CA GLY A 166 -7.36 21.49 0.70
C GLY A 166 -7.48 19.96 0.90
N ALA A 167 -7.92 19.50 2.07
CA ALA A 167 -8.21 18.09 2.32
C ALA A 167 -9.43 17.59 1.52
N ILE A 168 -10.50 18.38 1.41
CA ILE A 168 -11.67 18.02 0.58
C ILE A 168 -11.29 17.94 -0.90
N GLN A 169 -10.52 18.90 -1.40
CA GLN A 169 -10.13 18.97 -2.81
C GLN A 169 -9.20 17.83 -3.22
N SER A 170 -8.26 17.44 -2.35
CA SER A 170 -7.31 16.33 -2.61
C SER A 170 -7.99 14.96 -2.72
N MET A 171 -9.20 14.80 -2.17
CA MET A 171 -9.88 13.50 -2.18
C MET A 171 -10.28 13.06 -3.58
N ALA A 172 -9.86 11.85 -3.95
CA ALA A 172 -10.28 11.23 -5.20
C ALA A 172 -11.79 10.94 -5.21
N LEU A 173 -12.43 11.23 -6.35
CA LEU A 173 -13.82 10.82 -6.60
C LEU A 173 -13.88 9.30 -6.81
N GLY A 174 -15.02 8.68 -6.47
CA GLY A 174 -15.22 7.27 -6.77
C GLY A 174 -14.54 6.27 -5.80
N LYS A 175 -14.00 6.71 -4.65
CA LYS A 175 -13.46 5.85 -3.56
C LYS A 175 -14.51 5.31 -2.59
N SER A 176 -14.40 4.06 -2.12
CA SER A 176 -15.37 3.34 -1.28
C SER A 176 -15.87 4.13 -0.06
N LEU A 177 -17.13 3.88 0.29
CA LEU A 177 -17.89 4.57 1.34
C LEU A 177 -17.56 4.06 2.73
N GLY A 178 -17.65 4.93 3.74
CA GLY A 178 -17.68 4.51 5.15
C GLY A 178 -19.08 4.05 5.58
N PRO A 179 -19.26 3.70 6.86
CA PRO A 179 -20.55 3.29 7.43
C PRO A 179 -21.70 4.27 7.18
N ASP A 180 -21.42 5.56 7.08
CA ASP A 180 -22.42 6.62 6.87
C ASP A 180 -22.98 6.72 5.44
N GLY A 181 -22.32 6.08 4.47
CA GLY A 181 -22.70 6.15 3.06
C GLY A 181 -22.43 7.49 2.36
N LEU A 182 -21.72 8.43 2.99
CA LEU A 182 -21.39 9.73 2.40
C LEU A 182 -20.10 9.65 1.58
N THR A 183 -20.19 10.04 0.30
CA THR A 183 -19.07 10.04 -0.64
C THR A 183 -18.28 11.35 -0.60
N SER A 184 -17.00 11.34 -1.02
CA SER A 184 -16.22 12.56 -1.25
C SER A 184 -16.87 13.56 -2.21
N LYS A 185 -17.79 13.11 -3.09
CA LYS A 185 -18.56 13.99 -3.97
C LYS A 185 -19.45 14.94 -3.18
N TYR A 186 -20.08 14.47 -2.10
CA TYR A 186 -20.94 15.33 -1.27
C TYR A 186 -20.13 16.46 -0.63
N TYR A 187 -18.98 16.13 -0.06
CA TYR A 187 -18.09 17.13 0.57
C TYR A 187 -17.55 18.12 -0.45
N LYS A 188 -17.23 17.69 -1.67
CA LYS A 188 -16.79 18.59 -2.75
C LYS A 188 -17.88 19.55 -3.23
N VAL A 189 -19.13 19.08 -3.32
CA VAL A 189 -20.27 19.90 -3.76
C VAL A 189 -20.72 20.85 -2.66
N LEU A 190 -20.75 20.40 -1.41
CA LEU A 190 -21.27 21.15 -0.26
C LEU A 190 -20.16 21.86 0.54
N LYS A 191 -18.96 22.03 -0.04
CA LYS A 191 -17.77 22.51 0.68
C LYS A 191 -18.04 23.84 1.41
N GLU A 192 -18.73 24.77 0.76
CA GLU A 192 -19.02 26.12 1.28
C GLU A 192 -19.81 26.08 2.59
N TRP A 193 -20.69 25.09 2.75
CA TRP A 193 -21.57 24.94 3.91
C TRP A 193 -20.96 24.08 5.03
N ILE A 194 -19.99 23.22 4.69
CA ILE A 194 -19.46 22.18 5.58
C ILE A 194 -18.11 22.58 6.18
N ILE A 195 -17.32 23.45 5.52
CA ILE A 195 -15.99 23.85 5.99
C ILE A 195 -16.04 24.41 7.42
N GLN A 196 -16.94 25.36 7.69
CA GLN A 196 -17.01 26.02 9.00
C GLN A 196 -17.43 25.05 10.13
N PRO A 197 -18.51 24.25 10.00
CA PRO A 197 -18.83 23.24 11.01
C PRO A 197 -17.74 22.19 11.21
N LEU A 198 -17.04 21.76 10.14
CA LEU A 198 -15.92 20.83 10.29
C LEU A 198 -14.75 21.47 11.03
N LYS A 199 -14.47 22.75 10.78
CA LYS A 199 -13.42 23.51 11.46
C LYS A 199 -13.65 23.52 12.97
N GLU A 200 -14.86 23.87 13.38
CA GLU A 200 -15.26 23.90 14.79
C GLU A 200 -15.05 22.52 15.42
N VAL A 201 -15.64 21.46 14.85
CA VAL A 201 -15.50 20.10 15.37
C VAL A 201 -14.04 19.64 15.42
N CYS A 202 -13.24 19.94 14.40
CA CYS A 202 -11.82 19.54 14.38
C CYS A 202 -11.02 20.24 15.49
N ASN A 203 -11.24 21.53 15.72
CA ASN A 203 -10.55 22.28 16.77
C ASN A 203 -11.03 21.88 18.17
N GLU A 204 -12.32 21.63 18.36
CA GLU A 204 -12.86 21.08 19.60
C GLU A 204 -12.21 19.74 19.97
N ILE A 205 -11.96 18.88 18.99
CA ILE A 205 -11.24 17.62 19.20
C ILE A 205 -9.79 17.88 19.60
N MET A 206 -9.11 18.85 18.96
CA MET A 206 -7.75 19.24 19.35
C MET A 206 -7.71 19.79 20.79
N GLU A 207 -8.75 20.47 21.25
CA GLU A 207 -8.88 20.92 22.65
C GLU A 207 -9.17 19.78 23.65
N GLY A 208 -9.45 18.57 23.17
CA GLY A 208 -9.72 17.39 24.01
C GLY A 208 -11.21 17.09 24.22
N LYS A 209 -12.12 17.76 23.48
CA LYS A 209 -13.53 17.39 23.49
C LYS A 209 -13.76 16.06 22.76
N ARG A 210 -14.91 15.43 23.02
CA ARG A 210 -15.23 14.10 22.49
C ARG A 210 -15.49 14.14 20.98
N ALA A 211 -14.81 13.27 20.24
CA ALA A 211 -15.06 13.08 18.82
C ALA A 211 -16.44 12.43 18.54
N PRO A 212 -17.03 12.65 17.35
CA PRO A 212 -18.30 12.03 16.98
C PRO A 212 -18.24 10.50 17.04
N ASP A 213 -19.20 9.84 17.71
CA ASP A 213 -19.16 8.38 17.92
C ASP A 213 -19.06 7.57 16.61
N THR A 214 -19.65 8.08 15.54
CA THR A 214 -19.53 7.51 14.19
C THR A 214 -18.09 7.39 13.64
N TRP A 215 -17.11 8.12 14.18
CA TRP A 215 -15.69 8.00 13.80
C TRP A 215 -15.04 6.75 14.39
N LYS A 216 -15.63 6.23 15.46
CA LYS A 216 -15.23 5.00 16.12
C LYS A 216 -15.64 3.77 15.30
N GLU A 217 -16.69 3.87 14.49
CA GLU A 217 -17.20 2.79 13.65
C GLU A 217 -16.45 2.64 12.32
N ALA A 218 -16.13 1.39 11.96
CA ALA A 218 -15.53 1.05 10.67
C ALA A 218 -16.14 -0.22 10.06
N TYR A 219 -16.22 -0.29 8.74
CA TYR A 219 -16.47 -1.56 8.04
C TYR A 219 -15.15 -2.10 7.50
N ILE A 220 -14.82 -3.35 7.83
CA ILE A 220 -13.61 -4.01 7.35
C ILE A 220 -13.97 -4.91 6.18
N THR A 221 -13.46 -4.59 4.99
CA THR A 221 -13.54 -5.47 3.82
C THR A 221 -12.26 -6.29 3.69
N LEU A 222 -12.38 -7.56 3.31
CA LEU A 222 -11.25 -8.47 3.18
C LEU A 222 -10.79 -8.53 1.72
N ILE A 223 -9.49 -8.32 1.48
CA ILE A 223 -8.88 -8.45 0.17
C ILE A 223 -7.89 -9.63 0.19
N PRO A 224 -8.05 -10.66 -0.66
CA PRO A 224 -7.12 -11.77 -0.71
C PRO A 224 -5.75 -11.30 -1.25
N LYS A 225 -4.66 -11.82 -0.67
CA LYS A 225 -3.32 -11.66 -1.25
C LYS A 225 -3.25 -12.42 -2.59
N ILE A 226 -2.64 -11.79 -3.59
CA ILE A 226 -2.73 -12.19 -5.02
C ILE A 226 -2.11 -13.57 -5.30
N GLU A 227 -1.12 -13.99 -4.50
CA GLU A 227 -0.28 -15.18 -4.75
C GLU A 227 -0.40 -16.25 -3.65
N THR A 228 -1.47 -16.26 -2.88
CA THR A 228 -1.61 -17.16 -1.72
C THR A 228 -2.90 -17.99 -1.78
N GLU A 229 -2.88 -19.15 -1.14
CA GLU A 229 -4.06 -20.00 -0.95
C GLU A 229 -5.20 -19.23 -0.27
N LYS A 230 -6.34 -19.16 -0.94
CA LYS A 230 -7.52 -18.43 -0.47
C LYS A 230 -8.26 -19.14 0.66
N THR A 231 -7.90 -20.38 0.94
CA THR A 231 -8.48 -21.21 2.01
C THR A 231 -8.03 -20.76 3.40
N GLN A 232 -6.89 -20.05 3.51
CA GLN A 232 -6.32 -19.68 4.81
C GLN A 232 -6.69 -18.25 5.23
N LEU A 233 -7.19 -18.09 6.46
CA LEU A 233 -7.59 -16.81 7.05
C LEU A 233 -6.47 -15.74 7.07
N LYS A 234 -5.22 -16.16 7.31
CA LYS A 234 -4.02 -15.27 7.37
C LYS A 234 -3.67 -14.60 6.03
N ASN A 235 -4.26 -15.06 4.93
CA ASN A 235 -3.98 -14.58 3.58
C ASN A 235 -4.91 -13.44 3.15
N TYR A 236 -5.83 -13.00 4.01
CA TYR A 236 -6.71 -11.87 3.76
C TYR A 236 -6.19 -10.60 4.44
N ARG A 237 -6.17 -9.49 3.70
CA ARG A 237 -5.84 -8.16 4.22
C ARG A 237 -7.12 -7.43 4.64
N PRO A 238 -7.21 -6.97 5.90
CA PRO A 238 -8.35 -6.17 6.37
C PRO A 238 -8.20 -4.71 5.92
N ILE A 239 -9.11 -4.22 5.10
CA ILE A 239 -9.15 -2.79 4.70
C ILE A 239 -10.31 -2.11 5.42
N SER A 240 -10.00 -1.07 6.18
CA SER A 240 -10.99 -0.28 6.91
C SER A 240 -11.63 0.76 5.99
N LEU A 241 -12.94 0.64 5.82
CA LEU A 241 -13.80 1.63 5.19
C LEU A 241 -14.23 2.65 6.25
N LEU A 242 -13.62 3.83 6.20
CA LEU A 242 -13.81 4.91 7.17
C LEU A 242 -14.62 6.06 6.55
N ASN A 243 -15.37 6.77 7.39
CA ASN A 243 -16.15 7.95 7.00
C ASN A 243 -15.24 9.06 6.44
N VAL A 244 -15.83 9.92 5.60
CA VAL A 244 -15.06 10.93 4.86
C VAL A 244 -14.66 12.11 5.75
N ASP A 245 -15.53 12.56 6.65
CA ASP A 245 -15.23 13.58 7.67
C ASP A 245 -14.05 13.18 8.57
N TYR A 246 -14.04 11.93 9.04
CA TYR A 246 -12.89 11.35 9.74
C TYR A 246 -11.62 11.42 8.89
N LYS A 247 -11.70 11.08 7.60
CA LYS A 247 -10.54 11.11 6.69
C LYS A 247 -10.04 12.52 6.45
N ILE A 248 -10.92 13.53 6.44
CA ILE A 248 -10.53 14.94 6.33
C ILE A 248 -9.64 15.30 7.54
N PHE A 249 -10.13 15.04 8.75
CA PHE A 249 -9.37 15.32 9.97
C PHE A 249 -8.04 14.57 10.03
N ALA A 250 -8.07 13.24 9.76
CA ALA A 250 -6.86 12.43 9.73
C ALA A 250 -5.86 12.85 8.64
N ASP A 251 -6.31 13.34 7.48
CA ASP A 251 -5.44 13.87 6.41
C ASP A 251 -4.75 15.16 6.83
N ILE A 252 -5.45 16.05 7.55
CA ILE A 252 -4.86 17.30 8.09
C ILE A 252 -3.77 16.96 9.11
N LEU A 253 -4.08 16.11 10.10
CA LEU A 253 -3.07 15.67 11.08
C LEU A 253 -1.90 14.96 10.40
N ALA A 254 -2.16 14.12 9.38
CA ALA A 254 -1.11 13.44 8.63
C ALA A 254 -0.21 14.41 7.89
N LYS A 255 -0.76 15.47 7.26
CA LYS A 255 0.04 16.49 6.57
C LYS A 255 0.94 17.25 7.54
N ARG A 256 0.44 17.59 8.72
CA ARG A 256 1.23 18.26 9.78
C ARG A 256 2.33 17.35 10.32
N LEU A 257 1.97 16.12 10.71
CA LEU A 257 2.93 15.12 11.21
C LEU A 257 4.01 14.79 10.18
N LYS A 258 3.62 14.68 8.90
CA LYS A 258 4.58 14.42 7.80
C LYS A 258 5.67 15.47 7.73
N LYS A 259 5.37 16.76 7.99
CA LYS A 259 6.38 17.82 7.99
C LYS A 259 7.44 17.58 9.08
N VAL A 260 6.99 17.23 10.28
CA VAL A 260 7.86 16.95 11.43
C VAL A 260 8.69 15.68 11.20
N LEU A 261 8.06 14.60 10.72
CA LEU A 261 8.74 13.33 10.52
C LEU A 261 9.80 13.35 9.40
N MET A 262 9.82 14.34 8.52
CA MET A 262 10.90 14.47 7.53
C MET A 262 12.26 14.72 8.18
N GLU A 263 12.28 15.42 9.33
CA GLU A 263 13.49 15.76 10.09
C GLU A 263 13.84 14.66 11.10
N GLU A 264 12.83 14.05 11.73
CA GLU A 264 13.03 13.08 12.81
C GLU A 264 13.33 11.65 12.34
N ILE A 265 12.80 11.24 11.18
CA ILE A 265 13.00 9.89 10.65
C ILE A 265 14.28 9.86 9.81
N HIS A 266 15.19 8.95 10.14
CA HIS A 266 16.46 8.80 9.45
C HIS A 266 16.28 8.41 7.96
N GLY A 267 17.26 8.74 7.11
CA GLY A 267 17.19 8.58 5.65
C GLY A 267 17.18 7.14 5.11
N ASP A 268 17.43 6.15 5.97
CA ASP A 268 17.35 4.72 5.64
C ASP A 268 15.92 4.16 5.65
N GLN A 269 14.96 4.88 6.23
CA GLN A 269 13.53 4.61 6.12
C GLN A 269 12.92 5.42 4.97
N ALA A 270 12.67 4.78 3.83
CA ALA A 270 12.14 5.42 2.63
C ALA A 270 10.60 5.33 2.50
N GLY A 271 9.92 4.67 3.45
CA GLY A 271 8.47 4.49 3.41
C GLY A 271 7.67 5.74 3.79
N PHE A 272 6.60 6.02 3.02
CA PHE A 272 5.55 7.02 3.29
C PHE A 272 5.97 8.50 3.45
N LEU A 273 7.26 8.81 3.39
CA LEU A 273 7.79 10.17 3.43
C LEU A 273 8.10 10.68 2.01
N PRO A 274 7.90 11.98 1.75
CA PRO A 274 8.15 12.56 0.42
C PRO A 274 9.66 12.58 0.11
N ARG A 275 10.00 12.60 -1.18
CA ARG A 275 11.38 12.65 -1.68
C ARG A 275 12.27 11.47 -1.25
N ARG A 276 11.67 10.35 -0.85
CA ARG A 276 12.37 9.09 -0.59
C ARG A 276 11.85 8.06 -1.58
N HIS A 277 12.73 7.52 -2.41
CA HIS A 277 12.33 6.60 -3.47
C HIS A 277 12.70 5.17 -3.15
N LEU A 278 11.80 4.26 -3.51
CA LEU A 278 11.99 2.81 -3.41
C LEU A 278 13.23 2.33 -4.19
N SER A 279 13.52 2.98 -5.33
CA SER A 279 14.70 2.72 -6.16
C SER A 279 16.00 2.90 -5.38
N ASP A 280 16.06 3.86 -4.47
CA ASP A 280 17.25 4.20 -3.70
C ASP A 280 17.61 3.05 -2.75
N ASN A 281 16.60 2.49 -2.09
CA ASN A 281 16.77 1.32 -1.23
C ASN A 281 17.22 0.09 -2.04
N VAL A 282 16.55 -0.20 -3.16
CA VAL A 282 16.94 -1.33 -4.01
C VAL A 282 18.38 -1.18 -4.48
N ARG A 283 18.77 0.01 -4.92
CA ARG A 283 20.12 0.29 -5.40
C ARG A 283 21.17 0.15 -4.32
N ASN A 284 20.93 0.72 -3.15
CA ASN A 284 21.81 0.61 -1.99
C ASN A 284 22.14 -0.87 -1.69
N ILE A 285 21.12 -1.73 -1.73
CA ILE A 285 21.30 -3.18 -1.54
C ILE A 285 22.13 -3.82 -2.66
N ILE A 286 21.90 -3.43 -3.93
CA ILE A 286 22.69 -3.93 -5.07
C ILE A 286 24.15 -3.52 -4.92
N ASP A 287 24.44 -2.26 -4.61
CA ASP A 287 25.81 -1.74 -4.48
C ASP A 287 26.56 -2.44 -3.34
N ILE A 288 25.87 -2.72 -2.23
CA ILE A 288 26.46 -3.51 -1.14
C ILE A 288 26.78 -4.94 -1.62
N LEU A 289 25.90 -5.59 -2.40
CA LEU A 289 26.17 -6.92 -2.96
C LEU A 289 27.36 -6.91 -3.93
N GLU A 290 27.51 -5.87 -4.76
CA GLU A 290 28.64 -5.69 -5.69
C GLU A 290 29.94 -5.50 -4.92
N LYS A 291 29.91 -4.63 -3.91
CA LYS A 291 31.08 -4.39 -3.05
C LYS A 291 31.56 -5.67 -2.37
N LEU A 292 30.64 -6.45 -1.82
CA LEU A 292 30.97 -7.73 -1.19
C LEU A 292 31.39 -8.81 -2.21
N GLU A 293 31.07 -8.64 -3.49
CA GLU A 293 31.57 -9.51 -4.57
C GLU A 293 33.05 -9.25 -4.84
N VAL A 294 33.48 -7.99 -4.78
CA VAL A 294 34.88 -7.60 -4.91
C VAL A 294 35.67 -7.94 -3.63
N ASN A 295 35.09 -7.72 -2.45
CA ASN A 295 35.75 -8.00 -1.18
C ASN A 295 35.40 -9.38 -0.63
N ILE A 296 36.03 -10.41 -1.21
CA ILE A 296 35.76 -11.84 -0.93
C ILE A 296 36.04 -12.22 0.54
N ASN A 297 36.94 -11.51 1.23
CA ASN A 297 37.28 -11.79 2.63
C ASN A 297 36.21 -11.31 3.62
N THR A 298 35.28 -10.46 3.17
CA THR A 298 34.22 -9.94 4.03
C THR A 298 33.01 -10.86 4.01
N LYS A 299 32.77 -11.55 5.12
CA LYS A 299 31.57 -12.38 5.34
C LYS A 299 30.40 -11.51 5.75
N ALA A 300 29.30 -11.62 5.03
CA ALA A 300 28.12 -10.81 5.31
C ALA A 300 26.82 -11.54 4.96
N VAL A 301 25.74 -11.11 5.60
CA VAL A 301 24.38 -11.57 5.33
C VAL A 301 23.44 -10.38 5.11
N MET A 302 22.50 -10.57 4.21
CA MET A 302 21.36 -9.69 3.98
C MET A 302 20.09 -10.38 4.44
N ILE A 303 19.45 -9.83 5.46
CA ILE A 303 18.25 -10.40 6.07
C ILE A 303 17.05 -9.55 5.64
N PHE A 304 16.17 -10.16 4.86
CA PHE A 304 14.91 -9.57 4.41
C PHE A 304 13.83 -9.97 5.42
N VAL A 305 13.60 -9.07 6.37
CA VAL A 305 12.71 -9.25 7.51
C VAL A 305 11.25 -9.17 7.04
N ASP A 306 10.48 -10.23 7.32
CA ASP A 306 9.02 -10.24 7.14
C ASP A 306 8.37 -10.10 8.52
N ALA A 307 7.62 -9.02 8.72
CA ALA A 307 6.92 -8.76 9.96
C ALA A 307 5.51 -9.40 9.94
N GLU A 308 5.17 -10.12 11.00
CA GLU A 308 3.86 -10.75 11.13
C GLU A 308 2.79 -9.68 11.37
N LYS A 309 2.06 -9.33 10.29
CA LYS A 309 0.95 -8.36 10.31
C LYS A 309 1.30 -7.09 11.09
N ALA A 310 2.42 -6.47 10.74
CA ALA A 310 3.01 -5.37 11.49
C ALA A 310 2.00 -4.26 11.82
N PHE A 311 1.21 -3.83 10.84
CA PHE A 311 0.17 -2.81 11.05
C PHE A 311 -0.89 -3.23 12.06
N ASP A 312 -1.33 -4.50 12.07
CA ASP A 312 -2.44 -4.98 12.91
C ASP A 312 -2.00 -5.26 14.36
N ASN A 313 -0.69 -5.36 14.64
CA ASN A 313 -0.17 -5.77 15.95
C ASN A 313 0.40 -4.65 16.82
N ILE A 314 0.51 -3.42 16.30
CA ILE A 314 1.07 -2.28 17.07
C ILE A 314 0.22 -1.98 18.32
N SER A 315 0.88 -1.87 19.47
CA SER A 315 0.27 -1.38 20.71
C SER A 315 -0.08 0.11 20.61
N TRP A 316 -1.33 0.44 20.92
CA TRP A 316 -1.76 1.84 21.03
C TRP A 316 -1.13 2.56 22.21
N SER A 317 -0.94 1.88 23.34
CA SER A 317 -0.27 2.45 24.52
C SER A 317 1.16 2.86 24.18
N PHE A 318 1.93 1.96 23.56
CA PHE A 318 3.29 2.26 23.10
C PHE A 318 3.31 3.44 22.11
N MET A 319 2.42 3.42 21.11
CA MET A 319 2.32 4.48 20.10
C MET A 319 2.04 5.85 20.74
N MET A 320 1.06 5.93 21.64
CA MET A 320 0.71 7.18 22.33
C MET A 320 1.84 7.68 23.24
N LYS A 321 2.48 6.78 23.99
CA LYS A 321 3.62 7.14 24.85
C LYS A 321 4.84 7.58 24.04
N ASN A 322 5.10 6.96 22.89
CA ASN A 322 6.18 7.38 22.00
C ASN A 322 5.95 8.81 21.48
N LEU A 323 4.73 9.13 21.06
CA LEU A 323 4.35 10.49 20.65
C LEU A 323 4.50 11.50 21.80
N ARG A 324 4.10 11.13 23.02
CA ARG A 324 4.29 11.97 24.20
C ARG A 324 5.78 12.20 24.48
N GLY A 325 6.60 11.16 24.39
CA GLY A 325 8.06 11.24 24.55
C GLY A 325 8.73 12.15 23.50
N MET A 326 8.20 12.18 22.27
CA MET A 326 8.60 13.13 21.23
C MET A 326 8.21 14.58 21.54
N GLY A 327 7.31 14.83 22.49
CA GLY A 327 6.85 16.17 22.84
C GLY A 327 5.91 16.80 21.80
N VAL A 328 5.09 15.99 21.11
CA VAL A 328 4.17 16.46 20.05
C VAL A 328 3.14 17.49 20.51
N GLY A 329 2.89 17.60 21.82
CA GLY A 329 1.98 18.57 22.43
C GLY A 329 0.56 18.04 22.60
N GLN A 330 -0.13 18.58 23.60
CA GLN A 330 -1.41 18.05 24.08
C GLN A 330 -2.50 18.06 22.99
N GLY A 331 -2.56 19.10 22.16
CA GLY A 331 -3.59 19.20 21.13
C GLY A 331 -3.49 18.10 20.09
N PHE A 332 -2.25 17.80 19.66
CA PHE A 332 -2.00 16.69 18.75
C PHE A 332 -2.24 15.33 19.43
N GLU A 333 -1.83 15.16 20.70
CA GLU A 333 -2.15 13.95 21.49
C GLU A 333 -3.67 13.71 21.56
N ASN A 334 -4.47 14.76 21.81
CA ASN A 334 -5.92 14.70 21.82
C ASN A 334 -6.47 14.26 20.46
N GLY A 335 -5.95 14.82 19.36
CA GLY A 335 -6.34 14.44 18.01
C GLY A 335 -6.07 12.97 17.67
N ILE A 336 -4.90 12.44 18.05
CA ILE A 336 -4.59 11.01 17.88
C ILE A 336 -5.43 10.14 18.81
N GLY A 337 -5.62 10.55 20.07
CA GLY A 337 -6.47 9.85 21.04
C GLY A 337 -7.92 9.76 20.57
N ALA A 338 -8.46 10.81 19.96
CA ALA A 338 -9.78 10.81 19.35
C ALA A 338 -9.92 9.83 18.18
N ILE A 339 -8.83 9.61 17.43
CA ILE A 339 -8.81 8.63 16.32
C ILE A 339 -8.74 7.20 16.86
N TYR A 340 -7.93 6.94 17.88
CA TYR A 340 -7.62 5.60 18.40
C TYR A 340 -8.34 5.21 19.69
N SER A 341 -9.36 5.95 20.12
CA SER A 341 -10.20 5.60 21.27
C SER A 341 -11.45 4.80 20.88
N GLU A 342 -11.73 3.73 21.64
CA GLU A 342 -12.99 2.96 21.61
C GLU A 342 -13.45 2.53 20.20
N GLN A 343 -12.51 2.09 19.36
CA GLN A 343 -12.81 1.75 17.98
C GLN A 343 -13.65 0.47 17.89
N LYS A 344 -14.64 0.50 17.00
CA LYS A 344 -15.53 -0.63 16.73
C LYS A 344 -15.55 -0.96 15.25
N ALA A 345 -15.58 -2.25 14.91
CA ALA A 345 -15.60 -2.69 13.54
C ALA A 345 -16.64 -3.78 13.27
N LYS A 346 -17.14 -3.80 12.04
CA LYS A 346 -17.94 -4.90 11.47
C LYS A 346 -17.24 -5.42 10.24
N LEU A 347 -17.16 -6.74 10.06
CA LEU A 347 -16.56 -7.34 8.87
C LEU A 347 -17.60 -7.44 7.75
N ILE A 348 -17.14 -7.24 6.52
CA ILE A 348 -17.88 -7.55 5.31
C ILE A 348 -17.28 -8.82 4.71
N VAL A 349 -18.02 -9.92 4.80
CA VAL A 349 -17.63 -11.23 4.25
C VAL A 349 -18.71 -11.67 3.28
N ASN A 350 -18.34 -11.91 2.02
CA ASN A 350 -19.27 -12.30 0.95
C ASN A 350 -20.49 -11.37 0.87
N ASN A 351 -20.28 -10.05 0.97
CA ASN A 351 -21.30 -8.98 0.98
C ASN A 351 -22.29 -9.01 2.15
N VAL A 352 -22.00 -9.75 3.22
CA VAL A 352 -22.79 -9.74 4.45
C VAL A 352 -21.99 -9.09 5.57
N ILE A 353 -22.63 -8.19 6.30
CA ILE A 353 -22.06 -7.48 7.45
C ILE A 353 -22.20 -8.39 8.68
N THR A 354 -21.09 -8.61 9.40
CA THR A 354 -21.08 -9.37 10.67
C THR A 354 -21.52 -8.51 11.86
N GLU A 355 -21.59 -9.13 13.03
CA GLU A 355 -21.72 -8.38 14.28
C GLU A 355 -20.49 -7.52 14.57
N GLU A 356 -20.68 -6.58 15.49
CA GLU A 356 -19.68 -5.64 15.95
C GLU A 356 -18.66 -6.29 16.89
N PHE A 357 -17.43 -5.81 16.84
CA PHE A 357 -16.40 -6.12 17.82
C PHE A 357 -15.48 -4.91 18.02
N ASN A 358 -14.82 -4.87 19.17
CA ASN A 358 -13.89 -3.79 19.51
C ASN A 358 -12.51 -4.07 18.90
N ILE A 359 -11.84 -2.99 18.50
CA ILE A 359 -10.42 -3.00 18.13
C ILE A 359 -9.66 -2.36 19.30
N GLU A 360 -8.62 -3.02 19.78
CA GLU A 360 -7.82 -2.56 20.92
C GLU A 360 -6.35 -2.33 20.55
N LYS A 361 -5.94 -2.77 19.35
CA LYS A 361 -4.59 -2.60 18.83
C LYS A 361 -4.54 -2.54 17.32
N GLY A 362 -3.38 -2.15 16.81
CA GLY A 362 -3.11 -2.06 15.39
C GLY A 362 -3.58 -0.75 14.77
N THR A 363 -2.96 -0.38 13.66
CA THR A 363 -3.27 0.83 12.91
C THR A 363 -4.28 0.52 11.81
N ARG A 364 -5.28 1.39 11.65
CA ARG A 364 -6.34 1.23 10.65
C ARG A 364 -5.77 1.29 9.23
N GLN A 365 -5.83 0.19 8.49
CA GLN A 365 -5.46 0.17 7.07
C GLN A 365 -6.49 0.98 6.24
N GLY A 366 -6.06 2.08 5.64
CA GLY A 366 -6.91 3.02 4.90
C GLY A 366 -7.16 4.36 5.61
N CYS A 367 -6.65 4.52 6.83
CA CYS A 367 -6.56 5.82 7.49
C CYS A 367 -5.32 6.60 6.99
N PRO A 368 -5.43 7.90 6.65
CA PRO A 368 -4.31 8.70 6.15
C PRO A 368 -3.09 8.80 7.09
N ILE A 369 -3.32 8.86 8.41
CA ILE A 369 -2.25 9.06 9.40
C ILE A 369 -1.60 7.75 9.87
N SER A 370 -2.30 6.61 9.79
CA SER A 370 -1.80 5.30 10.22
C SER A 370 -0.39 4.95 9.72
N PRO A 371 -0.03 5.17 8.44
CA PRO A 371 1.31 4.86 7.95
C PRO A 371 2.42 5.70 8.59
N LEU A 372 2.12 6.96 8.93
CA LEU A 372 3.09 7.87 9.57
C LEU A 372 3.31 7.48 11.04
N LEU A 373 2.24 7.08 11.74
CA LEU A 373 2.35 6.56 13.09
C LEU A 373 3.13 5.25 13.13
N PHE A 374 2.87 4.36 12.16
CA PHE A 374 3.62 3.11 12.01
C PHE A 374 5.13 3.35 11.87
N ILE A 375 5.56 4.24 10.96
CA ILE A 375 6.99 4.50 10.79
C ILE A 375 7.60 5.18 12.03
N SER A 376 6.86 6.03 12.75
CA SER A 376 7.36 6.65 13.99
C SER A 376 7.61 5.61 15.09
N VAL A 377 6.77 4.58 15.18
CA VAL A 377 6.96 3.47 16.12
C VAL A 377 8.13 2.59 15.68
N LEU A 378 8.19 2.24 14.39
CA LEU A 378 9.27 1.40 13.85
C LEU A 378 10.65 2.08 13.97
N GLU A 379 10.71 3.40 13.85
CA GLU A 379 11.95 4.17 13.95
C GLU A 379 12.68 3.97 15.29
N VAL A 380 11.94 3.66 16.37
CA VAL A 380 12.53 3.30 17.67
C VAL A 380 13.41 2.05 17.53
N LEU A 381 12.90 0.99 16.89
CA LEU A 381 13.67 -0.23 16.61
C LEU A 381 14.85 0.06 15.68
N LEU A 382 14.65 0.86 14.63
CA LEU A 382 15.73 1.20 13.69
C LEU A 382 16.86 1.96 14.40
N ASN A 383 16.51 2.89 15.30
CA ASN A 383 17.48 3.60 16.13
C ASN A 383 18.25 2.67 17.07
N MET A 384 17.58 1.69 17.68
CA MET A 384 18.25 0.68 18.52
C MET A 384 19.30 -0.09 17.73
N ILE A 385 18.95 -0.59 16.53
CA ILE A 385 19.87 -1.34 15.67
C ILE A 385 21.04 -0.45 15.21
N ARG A 386 20.77 0.82 14.86
CA ARG A 386 21.82 1.76 14.43
C ARG A 386 22.83 2.05 15.54
N ARG A 387 22.35 2.33 16.76
CA ARG A 387 23.18 2.72 17.91
C ARG A 387 23.95 1.55 18.53
N ASP A 388 23.45 0.33 18.38
CA ASP A 388 24.09 -0.86 18.97
C ASP A 388 25.44 -1.17 18.30
N GLN A 389 26.51 -1.19 19.11
CA GLN A 389 27.89 -1.38 18.65
C GLN A 389 28.23 -2.85 18.38
N LEU A 390 27.47 -3.79 18.95
CA LEU A 390 27.61 -5.22 18.71
C LEU A 390 27.03 -5.61 17.36
N VAL A 391 26.09 -4.82 16.83
CA VAL A 391 25.59 -4.98 15.47
C VAL A 391 26.57 -4.36 14.48
N LYS A 392 27.33 -5.20 13.77
CA LYS A 392 28.23 -4.76 12.71
C LYS A 392 27.51 -4.78 11.36
N GLY A 393 27.41 -3.62 10.72
CA GLY A 393 26.96 -3.49 9.33
C GLY A 393 28.12 -3.45 8.34
N VAL A 394 27.81 -3.36 7.05
CA VAL A 394 28.83 -3.29 5.99
C VAL A 394 29.48 -1.91 5.96
N GLN A 395 30.79 -1.86 6.17
CA GLN A 395 31.59 -0.64 6.15
C GLN A 395 31.83 -0.16 4.71
N VAL A 396 31.46 1.07 4.38
CA VAL A 396 31.82 1.76 3.13
C VAL A 396 32.35 3.15 3.41
N GLY A 397 33.64 3.35 3.12
CA GLY A 397 34.37 4.54 3.57
C GLY A 397 34.29 4.68 5.09
N ALA A 398 33.90 5.86 5.56
CA ALA A 398 33.68 6.14 6.98
C ALA A 398 32.30 5.70 7.49
N LYS A 399 31.36 5.34 6.60
CA LYS A 399 29.97 5.01 6.95
C LYS A 399 29.78 3.50 7.11
N GLN A 400 28.85 3.12 7.99
CA GLN A 400 28.44 1.74 8.19
C GLN A 400 26.96 1.57 7.83
N TYR A 401 26.69 0.69 6.87
CA TYR A 401 25.35 0.39 6.38
C TYR A 401 24.82 -0.84 7.11
N LYS A 402 23.92 -0.64 8.08
CA LYS A 402 23.33 -1.71 8.90
C LYS A 402 21.93 -2.13 8.45
N LEU A 403 21.12 -1.18 7.98
CA LEU A 403 19.72 -1.42 7.63
C LEU A 403 19.19 -0.46 6.57
N ARG A 404 18.13 -0.89 5.89
CA ARG A 404 17.24 -0.09 5.04
C ARG A 404 15.81 -0.53 5.28
N ALA A 405 14.88 0.41 5.39
CA ALA A 405 13.47 0.13 5.60
C ALA A 405 12.62 0.82 4.53
N PHE A 406 11.56 0.13 4.10
CA PHE A 406 10.50 0.72 3.30
C PHE A 406 9.16 0.29 3.91
N ALA A 407 8.61 1.15 4.77
CA ALA A 407 7.47 0.78 5.60
C ALA A 407 7.79 -0.45 6.47
N ASP A 408 7.05 -1.55 6.31
CA ASP A 408 7.23 -2.83 7.00
C ASP A 408 8.31 -3.73 6.36
N ASP A 409 8.74 -3.46 5.13
CA ASP A 409 9.80 -4.20 4.46
C ASP A 409 11.19 -3.72 4.94
N LEU A 410 11.75 -4.43 5.93
CA LEU A 410 13.06 -4.15 6.52
C LEU A 410 14.15 -5.07 5.93
N VAL A 411 15.28 -4.50 5.54
CA VAL A 411 16.48 -5.23 5.11
C VAL A 411 17.62 -4.88 6.05
N LEU A 412 18.25 -5.90 6.61
CA LEU A 412 19.44 -5.76 7.45
C LEU A 412 20.66 -6.21 6.67
N THR A 413 21.72 -5.43 6.69
CA THR A 413 23.00 -5.72 6.04
C THR A 413 24.06 -5.88 7.12
N LEU A 414 24.39 -7.12 7.47
CA LEU A 414 25.19 -7.44 8.65
C LEU A 414 26.50 -8.12 8.27
N GLN A 415 27.59 -7.66 8.88
CA GLN A 415 28.87 -8.37 9.00
C GLN A 415 28.86 -9.19 10.29
N GLU A 416 29.82 -10.10 10.44
CA GLU A 416 29.84 -11.07 11.55
C GLU A 416 28.48 -11.78 11.70
N PRO A 417 28.08 -12.57 10.68
CA PRO A 417 26.70 -13.01 10.49
C PRO A 417 26.03 -13.59 11.73
N GLU A 418 26.72 -14.44 12.50
CA GLU A 418 26.15 -15.09 13.68
C GLU A 418 25.93 -14.11 14.84
N ALA A 419 26.98 -13.37 15.24
CA ALA A 419 26.94 -12.48 16.39
C ALA A 419 25.98 -11.30 16.17
N SER A 420 26.12 -10.60 15.04
CA SER A 420 25.26 -9.46 14.69
C SER A 420 23.80 -9.87 14.54
N THR A 421 23.52 -11.01 13.90
CA THR A 421 22.13 -11.46 13.70
C THR A 421 21.49 -11.86 15.02
N LYS A 422 22.21 -12.57 15.89
CA LYS A 422 21.70 -12.92 17.23
C LYS A 422 21.32 -11.66 18.00
N ARG A 423 22.20 -10.65 18.01
CA ARG A 423 21.92 -9.38 18.69
C ARG A 423 20.70 -8.66 18.11
N VAL A 424 20.55 -8.61 16.78
CA VAL A 424 19.38 -7.97 16.17
C VAL A 424 18.09 -8.73 16.50
N LEU A 425 18.11 -10.06 16.54
CA LEU A 425 16.96 -10.85 16.95
C LEU A 425 16.54 -10.55 18.41
N GLU A 426 17.50 -10.36 19.32
CA GLU A 426 17.24 -9.92 20.70
C GLU A 426 16.59 -8.53 20.73
N LEU A 427 17.15 -7.56 20.01
CA LEU A 427 16.59 -6.20 19.92
C LEU A 427 15.15 -6.19 19.38
N ILE A 428 14.89 -6.99 18.34
CA ILE A 428 13.54 -7.16 17.77
C ILE A 428 12.59 -7.79 18.80
N GLN A 429 13.07 -8.75 19.59
CA GLN A 429 12.26 -9.40 20.63
C GLN A 429 11.95 -8.44 21.79
N GLU A 430 12.93 -7.68 22.27
CA GLU A 430 12.75 -6.64 23.29
C GLU A 430 11.72 -5.60 22.83
N PHE A 431 11.87 -5.08 21.61
CA PHE A 431 10.91 -4.14 21.02
C PHE A 431 9.52 -4.78 20.82
N GLY A 432 9.48 -6.05 20.43
CA GLY A 432 8.24 -6.78 20.21
C GLY A 432 7.38 -6.95 21.47
N GLN A 433 8.00 -7.06 22.64
CA GLN A 433 7.28 -7.18 23.92
C GLN A 433 6.50 -5.91 24.27
N VAL A 434 7.05 -4.73 23.95
CA VAL A 434 6.44 -3.43 24.29
C VAL A 434 5.58 -2.85 23.17
N ALA A 435 6.04 -2.95 21.91
CA ALA A 435 5.40 -2.33 20.76
C ALA A 435 4.49 -3.29 19.97
N GLY A 436 4.61 -4.61 20.19
CA GLY A 436 3.83 -5.65 19.50
C GLY A 436 4.40 -6.08 18.13
N PHE A 437 5.59 -5.60 17.75
CA PHE A 437 6.24 -6.00 16.50
C PHE A 437 6.77 -7.43 16.59
N LYS A 438 6.35 -8.30 15.66
CA LYS A 438 6.72 -9.73 15.68
C LYS A 438 7.34 -10.15 14.36
N LEU A 439 8.50 -10.79 14.44
CA LEU A 439 9.21 -11.36 13.28
C LEU A 439 8.56 -12.67 12.82
N ASN A 440 8.30 -12.79 11.51
CA ASN A 440 7.95 -14.05 10.90
C ASN A 440 9.21 -14.78 10.42
N LYS A 441 9.79 -15.62 11.27
CA LYS A 441 11.03 -16.35 10.96
C LYS A 441 10.92 -17.22 9.70
N LEU A 442 9.76 -17.85 9.47
CA LEU A 442 9.54 -18.73 8.31
C LEU A 442 9.49 -17.98 6.97
N LYS A 443 9.04 -16.72 6.99
CA LYS A 443 8.97 -15.87 5.78
C LYS A 443 10.19 -14.98 5.60
N THR A 444 10.91 -14.72 6.68
CA THR A 444 12.17 -13.98 6.67
C THR A 444 13.19 -14.78 5.89
N LYS A 445 13.83 -14.13 4.92
CA LYS A 445 14.79 -14.77 4.01
C LYS A 445 16.15 -14.14 4.16
N VAL A 446 17.19 -14.96 4.05
CA VAL A 446 18.57 -14.49 4.13
C VAL A 446 19.30 -14.75 2.81
N LEU A 447 19.97 -13.72 2.29
CA LEU A 447 21.00 -13.87 1.27
C LEU A 447 22.38 -13.83 1.96
N GLU A 448 23.19 -14.82 1.67
CA GLU A 448 24.54 -14.99 2.18
C GLU A 448 25.59 -14.52 1.16
N LYS A 449 26.69 -13.97 1.64
CA LYS A 449 27.83 -13.61 0.80
C LYS A 449 29.14 -14.00 1.48
N ASN A 450 29.96 -14.75 0.76
CA ASN A 450 31.30 -15.22 1.17
C ASN A 450 31.29 -16.16 2.41
N LEU A 451 30.17 -16.81 2.71
CA LEU A 451 30.10 -17.87 3.73
C LEU A 451 30.41 -19.24 3.10
N THR A 452 31.13 -20.07 3.84
CA THR A 452 31.30 -21.50 3.50
C THR A 452 30.01 -22.28 3.77
N SER A 453 29.89 -23.48 3.19
CA SER A 453 28.73 -24.36 3.42
C SER A 453 28.51 -24.69 4.91
N PHE A 454 29.59 -24.90 5.66
CA PHE A 454 29.55 -25.16 7.10
C PHE A 454 29.05 -23.95 7.89
N GLU A 455 29.57 -22.75 7.60
CA GLU A 455 29.13 -21.52 8.26
C GLU A 455 27.68 -21.19 7.94
N LYS A 456 27.23 -21.48 6.72
CA LYS A 456 25.83 -21.34 6.33
C LYS A 456 24.92 -22.25 7.15
N GLU A 457 25.28 -23.52 7.32
CA GLU A 457 24.52 -24.46 8.14
C GLU A 457 24.48 -24.04 9.60
N ARG A 458 25.63 -23.68 10.17
CA ARG A 458 25.76 -23.15 11.53
C ARG A 458 24.89 -21.89 11.73
N PHE A 459 24.95 -20.94 10.80
CA PHE A 459 24.13 -19.73 10.84
C PHE A 459 22.62 -20.06 10.89
N GLN A 460 22.16 -20.99 10.06
CA GLN A 460 20.75 -21.40 10.06
C GLN A 460 20.34 -22.05 11.38
N ASN A 461 21.21 -22.90 11.95
CA ASN A 461 20.95 -23.57 13.23
C ASN A 461 20.89 -22.59 14.40
N VAL A 462 21.78 -21.60 14.44
CA VAL A 462 21.84 -20.60 15.52
C VAL A 462 20.68 -19.60 15.44
N THR A 463 20.35 -19.13 14.24
CA THR A 463 19.37 -18.04 14.07
C THR A 463 17.94 -18.53 13.84
N GLY A 464 17.79 -19.75 13.32
CA GLY A 464 16.52 -20.29 12.85
C GLY A 464 15.98 -19.59 11.60
N LEU A 465 16.83 -18.86 10.85
CA LEU A 465 16.47 -18.16 9.63
C LEU A 465 16.88 -18.97 8.41
N THR A 466 16.04 -18.97 7.36
CA THR A 466 16.32 -19.73 6.14
C THR A 466 17.19 -18.93 5.17
N VAL A 467 18.32 -19.52 4.78
CA VAL A 467 19.20 -18.95 3.76
C VAL A 467 18.76 -19.43 2.38
N VAL A 468 18.49 -18.49 1.48
CA VAL A 468 17.95 -18.76 0.15
C VAL A 468 18.90 -18.22 -0.93
N LYS A 469 18.83 -18.79 -2.13
CA LYS A 469 19.64 -18.29 -3.27
C LYS A 469 19.09 -17.02 -3.90
N LYS A 470 17.79 -16.76 -3.73
CA LYS A 470 17.04 -15.72 -4.43
C LYS A 470 15.93 -15.14 -3.54
N VAL A 471 15.84 -13.82 -3.48
CA VAL A 471 14.81 -13.07 -2.75
C VAL A 471 14.13 -12.08 -3.67
N LYS A 472 12.83 -11.83 -3.47
CA LYS A 472 12.10 -10.74 -4.10
C LYS A 472 11.94 -9.62 -3.08
N TYR A 473 12.56 -8.46 -3.33
CA TYR A 473 12.50 -7.28 -2.48
C TYR A 473 11.97 -6.11 -3.29
N LEU A 474 10.93 -5.43 -2.79
CA LEU A 474 10.32 -4.25 -3.42
C LEU A 474 9.96 -4.45 -4.91
N GLY A 475 9.62 -5.67 -5.31
CA GLY A 475 9.28 -6.02 -6.70
C GLY A 475 10.44 -6.49 -7.58
N ILE A 476 11.68 -6.40 -7.08
CA ILE A 476 12.90 -6.84 -7.77
C ILE A 476 13.39 -8.18 -7.22
N ASN A 477 13.71 -9.10 -8.12
CA ASN A 477 14.35 -10.36 -7.77
C ASN A 477 15.87 -10.16 -7.68
N MET A 478 16.44 -10.51 -6.54
CA MET A 478 17.85 -10.35 -6.20
C MET A 478 18.45 -11.70 -5.84
N THR A 479 19.73 -11.87 -6.17
CA THR A 479 20.55 -13.04 -5.88
C THR A 479 21.88 -12.59 -5.29
N ALA A 480 22.58 -13.46 -4.58
CA ALA A 480 23.90 -13.13 -4.01
C ALA A 480 24.96 -12.75 -5.06
N LYS A 481 24.74 -13.10 -6.33
CA LYS A 481 25.55 -12.67 -7.49
C LYS A 481 24.70 -11.86 -8.44
N ASN A 482 25.24 -10.77 -8.99
CA ASN A 482 24.45 -9.85 -9.82
C ASN A 482 24.31 -10.27 -11.30
N VAL A 483 25.02 -11.31 -11.72
CA VAL A 483 25.04 -11.81 -13.10
C VAL A 483 23.64 -12.09 -13.68
N ASN A 484 22.70 -12.55 -12.86
CA ASN A 484 21.36 -12.95 -13.29
C ASN A 484 20.30 -11.85 -13.18
N LEU A 485 20.63 -10.65 -12.70
CA LEU A 485 19.63 -9.59 -12.44
C LEU A 485 18.82 -9.21 -13.68
N PHE A 486 19.44 -9.16 -14.87
CA PHE A 486 18.72 -8.88 -16.12
C PHE A 486 17.71 -9.99 -16.46
N ARG A 487 18.17 -11.25 -16.45
CA ARG A 487 17.34 -12.42 -16.76
C ARG A 487 16.16 -12.56 -15.81
N ASP A 488 16.43 -12.39 -14.52
CA ASP A 488 15.46 -12.60 -13.45
C ASP A 488 14.37 -11.52 -13.35
N ASN A 489 14.63 -10.33 -13.91
CA ASN A 489 13.72 -9.20 -13.84
C ASN A 489 13.19 -8.80 -15.22
N TYR A 490 14.07 -8.39 -16.14
CA TYR A 490 13.67 -7.91 -17.47
C TYR A 490 13.07 -9.01 -18.34
N GLU A 491 13.73 -10.16 -18.49
CA GLU A 491 13.23 -11.24 -19.37
C GLU A 491 11.95 -11.87 -18.81
N LYS A 492 11.89 -12.06 -17.49
CA LYS A 492 10.69 -12.57 -16.81
C LYS A 492 9.51 -11.61 -17.01
N THR A 493 9.70 -10.31 -16.74
CA THR A 493 8.66 -9.29 -16.93
C THR A 493 8.22 -9.21 -18.39
N TRP A 494 9.17 -9.29 -19.33
CA TRP A 494 8.83 -9.27 -20.76
C TRP A 494 8.02 -10.50 -21.19
N THR A 495 8.31 -11.67 -20.63
CA THR A 495 7.56 -12.90 -20.90
C THR A 495 6.10 -12.78 -20.42
N GLU A 496 5.88 -12.19 -19.25
CA GLU A 496 4.54 -11.89 -18.75
C GLU A 496 3.83 -10.83 -19.61
N VAL A 497 4.54 -9.77 -20.02
CA VAL A 497 4.02 -8.77 -20.97
C VAL A 497 3.58 -9.41 -22.28
N LYS A 498 4.34 -10.36 -22.84
CA LYS A 498 3.94 -11.08 -24.07
C LYS A 498 2.63 -11.82 -23.89
N LYS A 499 2.48 -12.57 -22.80
CA LYS A 499 1.23 -13.28 -22.47
C LYS A 499 0.05 -12.30 -22.37
N ASP A 500 0.26 -11.16 -21.72
CA ASP A 500 -0.77 -10.12 -21.65
C ASP A 500 -1.11 -9.59 -23.04
N LEU A 501 -0.12 -9.26 -23.87
CA LEU A 501 -0.35 -8.77 -25.23
C LEU A 501 -1.10 -9.77 -26.10
N GLU A 502 -0.86 -11.07 -25.95
CA GLU A 502 -1.64 -12.12 -26.61
C GLU A 502 -3.10 -12.10 -26.15
N ILE A 503 -3.37 -11.96 -24.84
CA ILE A 503 -4.73 -11.82 -24.32
C ILE A 503 -5.41 -10.56 -24.87
N TRP A 504 -4.70 -9.43 -24.88
CA TRP A 504 -5.20 -8.17 -25.44
C TRP A 504 -5.40 -8.23 -26.96
N SER A 505 -4.64 -9.06 -27.68
CA SER A 505 -4.77 -9.21 -29.13
C SER A 505 -6.06 -9.90 -29.55
N ASN A 506 -6.65 -10.71 -28.68
CA ASN A 506 -7.96 -11.33 -28.88
C ASN A 506 -9.11 -10.30 -28.85
N LEU A 507 -8.86 -9.11 -28.30
CA LEU A 507 -9.82 -8.02 -28.31
C LEU A 507 -9.69 -7.26 -29.64
N LYS A 508 -10.82 -7.01 -30.31
CA LYS A 508 -10.89 -6.20 -31.55
C LYS A 508 -10.67 -4.71 -31.27
N LEU A 509 -9.46 -4.35 -30.82
CA LEU A 509 -9.06 -2.98 -30.49
C LEU A 509 -8.66 -2.20 -31.74
N SER A 510 -8.94 -0.90 -31.77
CA SER A 510 -8.42 0.02 -32.79
C SER A 510 -6.89 0.22 -32.64
N LEU A 511 -6.24 0.82 -33.64
CA LEU A 511 -4.81 1.16 -33.57
C LEU A 511 -4.50 2.02 -32.32
N LEU A 512 -5.29 3.06 -32.08
CA LEU A 512 -5.17 3.91 -30.89
C LEU A 512 -5.42 3.14 -29.60
N GLY A 513 -6.40 2.23 -29.58
CA GLY A 513 -6.67 1.35 -28.44
C GLY A 513 -5.47 0.45 -28.10
N ARG A 514 -4.81 -0.12 -29.12
CA ARG A 514 -3.59 -0.92 -28.92
C ARG A 514 -2.42 -0.09 -28.40
N ILE A 515 -2.23 1.13 -28.93
CA ILE A 515 -1.22 2.07 -28.39
C ILE A 515 -1.53 2.42 -26.94
N ALA A 516 -2.80 2.65 -26.59
CA ALA A 516 -3.22 2.91 -25.21
C ALA A 516 -2.93 1.72 -24.29
N VAL A 517 -3.13 0.47 -24.74
CA VAL A 517 -2.74 -0.74 -23.97
C VAL A 517 -1.25 -0.74 -23.67
N ILE A 518 -0.39 -0.41 -24.65
CA ILE A 518 1.06 -0.29 -24.41
C ILE A 518 1.36 0.78 -23.35
N LYS A 519 0.73 1.96 -23.44
CA LYS A 519 0.91 3.05 -22.47
C LYS A 519 0.42 2.72 -21.06
N MET A 520 -0.70 2.03 -20.94
CA MET A 520 -1.36 1.81 -19.66
C MET A 520 -0.88 0.53 -18.95
N ASN A 521 -0.46 -0.49 -19.70
CA ASN A 521 -0.07 -1.79 -19.14
C ASN A 521 1.44 -2.05 -19.24
N VAL A 522 2.02 -1.86 -20.43
CA VAL A 522 3.42 -2.29 -20.67
C VAL A 522 4.42 -1.24 -20.19
N LEU A 523 4.22 0.02 -20.56
CA LEU A 523 5.13 1.11 -20.21
C LEU A 523 5.36 1.23 -18.69
N PRO A 524 4.34 1.21 -17.81
CA PRO A 524 4.58 1.37 -16.37
C PRO A 524 5.42 0.24 -15.77
N ARG A 525 5.26 -1.00 -16.26
CA ARG A 525 6.03 -2.17 -15.79
C ARG A 525 7.50 -2.07 -16.19
N MET A 526 7.77 -1.65 -17.43
CA MET A 526 9.14 -1.48 -17.92
C MET A 526 9.80 -0.24 -17.32
N LEU A 527 9.06 0.85 -17.19
CA LEU A 527 9.55 2.09 -16.60
C LEU A 527 9.97 1.89 -15.14
N PHE A 528 9.21 1.10 -14.37
CA PHE A 528 9.60 0.70 -13.02
C PHE A 528 10.99 0.05 -13.02
N LEU A 529 11.22 -0.94 -13.90
CA LEU A 529 12.53 -1.59 -14.02
C LEU A 529 13.63 -0.62 -14.47
N PHE A 530 13.34 0.27 -15.42
CA PHE A 530 14.30 1.28 -15.89
C PHE A 530 14.74 2.23 -14.78
N GLN A 531 13.82 2.59 -13.87
CA GLN A 531 14.10 3.45 -12.73
C GLN A 531 14.86 2.72 -11.62
N THR A 532 14.64 1.42 -11.43
CA THR A 532 15.23 0.65 -10.32
C THR A 532 16.51 -0.10 -10.68
N LEU A 533 16.66 -0.55 -11.94
CA LEU A 533 17.70 -1.48 -12.39
C LEU A 533 18.32 -1.04 -13.73
N GLN A 534 19.39 -0.27 -13.68
CA GLN A 534 20.07 0.24 -14.89
C GLN A 534 21.15 -0.72 -15.43
N ILE A 535 20.73 -1.94 -15.77
CA ILE A 535 21.64 -3.05 -16.11
C ILE A 535 21.90 -3.15 -17.64
N LEU A 536 21.30 -2.29 -18.47
CA LEU A 536 21.25 -2.53 -19.92
C LEU A 536 22.56 -2.16 -20.63
N ASP A 537 23.51 -3.09 -20.60
CA ASP A 537 24.69 -3.11 -21.49
C ASP A 537 24.36 -3.61 -22.91
N LYS A 538 23.18 -4.24 -23.10
CA LYS A 538 22.74 -4.89 -24.35
C LYS A 538 21.62 -4.10 -25.05
N MET A 539 22.00 -3.19 -25.95
CA MET A 539 21.06 -2.41 -26.77
C MET A 539 20.13 -3.27 -27.66
N ASP A 540 20.45 -4.55 -27.88
CA ASP A 540 19.66 -5.44 -28.74
C ASP A 540 18.32 -5.87 -28.13
N CYS A 541 18.17 -5.82 -26.80
CA CYS A 541 16.89 -6.14 -26.16
C CYS A 541 15.79 -5.16 -26.57
N PHE A 542 16.11 -3.87 -26.72
CA PHE A 542 15.17 -2.85 -27.18
C PHE A 542 14.67 -3.13 -28.58
N LYS A 543 15.53 -3.60 -29.49
CA LYS A 543 15.12 -3.99 -30.85
C LYS A 543 14.12 -5.15 -30.81
N LYS A 544 14.35 -6.14 -29.95
CA LYS A 544 13.44 -7.27 -29.74
C LYS A 544 12.09 -6.80 -29.19
N TRP A 545 12.10 -5.93 -28.16
CA TRP A 545 10.89 -5.39 -27.57
C TRP A 545 10.10 -4.53 -28.55
N GLN A 546 10.78 -3.68 -29.33
CA GLN A 546 10.20 -2.89 -30.40
C GLN A 546 9.54 -3.77 -31.46
N LYS A 547 10.19 -4.87 -31.88
CA LYS A 547 9.62 -5.84 -32.84
C LYS A 547 8.33 -6.46 -32.30
N ASP A 548 8.35 -6.90 -31.05
CA ASP A 548 7.19 -7.49 -30.38
C ASP A 548 6.03 -6.48 -30.24
N ILE A 549 6.31 -5.24 -29.81
CA ILE A 549 5.31 -4.16 -29.72
C ILE A 549 4.74 -3.83 -31.10
N SER A 550 5.60 -3.72 -32.12
CA SER A 550 5.17 -3.46 -33.49
C SER A 550 4.26 -4.59 -34.00
N LYS A 551 4.61 -5.85 -33.75
CA LYS A 551 3.76 -7.00 -34.09
C LYS A 551 2.38 -6.88 -33.44
N PHE A 552 2.29 -6.49 -32.17
CA PHE A 552 1.02 -6.27 -31.49
C PHE A 552 0.22 -5.09 -32.08
N VAL A 553 0.85 -3.92 -32.21
CA VAL A 553 0.22 -2.68 -32.69
C VAL A 553 -0.33 -2.84 -34.12
N TRP A 554 0.33 -3.64 -34.96
CA TRP A 554 -0.10 -3.92 -36.33
C TRP A 554 -0.85 -5.24 -36.50
N GLN A 555 -1.15 -5.98 -35.42
CA GLN A 555 -1.82 -7.29 -35.48
C GLN A 555 -1.13 -8.28 -36.42
N GLY A 556 0.20 -8.32 -36.39
CA GLY A 556 1.01 -9.15 -37.28
C GLY A 556 1.12 -8.65 -38.73
N LYS A 557 0.40 -7.60 -39.12
CA LYS A 557 0.49 -6.99 -40.46
C LYS A 557 1.77 -6.16 -40.59
N LYS A 558 2.18 -5.92 -41.84
CA LYS A 558 3.31 -5.04 -42.16
C LYS A 558 3.02 -3.60 -41.67
N PRO A 559 3.94 -2.96 -40.92
CA PRO A 559 3.79 -1.58 -40.49
C PRO A 559 3.61 -0.63 -41.69
N ARG A 560 2.57 0.21 -41.65
CA ARG A 560 2.34 1.25 -42.69
C ARG A 560 3.06 2.57 -42.39
N ILE A 561 3.38 2.80 -41.11
CA ILE A 561 4.00 4.03 -40.62
C ILE A 561 5.37 3.68 -40.05
N LYS A 562 6.39 4.49 -40.36
CA LYS A 562 7.73 4.35 -39.78
C LYS A 562 7.65 4.47 -38.25
N PHE A 563 8.37 3.60 -37.53
CA PHE A 563 8.31 3.57 -36.07
C PHE A 563 8.64 4.93 -35.43
N LYS A 564 9.62 5.66 -35.96
CA LYS A 564 10.00 7.01 -35.50
C LYS A 564 8.83 8.00 -35.49
N ILE A 565 7.95 7.94 -36.51
CA ILE A 565 6.75 8.80 -36.61
C ILE A 565 5.68 8.30 -35.62
N LEU A 566 5.57 6.98 -35.47
CA LEU A 566 4.61 6.37 -34.54
C LEU A 566 4.90 6.77 -33.08
N THR A 567 6.17 6.94 -32.73
CA THR A 567 6.63 7.35 -31.39
C THR A 567 6.58 8.85 -31.14
N ASP A 568 6.49 9.66 -32.20
CA ASP A 568 6.53 11.12 -32.08
C ASP A 568 5.29 11.68 -31.35
N ALA A 569 5.41 12.90 -30.82
CA ALA A 569 4.35 13.57 -30.08
C ALA A 569 3.12 13.81 -30.97
N LYS A 570 1.94 13.79 -30.37
CA LYS A 570 0.68 14.03 -31.08
C LYS A 570 0.63 15.42 -31.73
N GLU A 571 1.20 16.42 -31.06
CA GLU A 571 1.30 17.80 -31.54
C GLU A 571 2.11 17.91 -32.83
N ARG A 572 3.08 17.02 -33.05
CA ARG A 572 3.90 16.93 -34.27
C ARG A 572 3.35 15.93 -35.30
N GLY A 573 2.10 15.50 -35.15
CA GLY A 573 1.46 14.55 -36.05
C GLY A 573 1.79 13.07 -35.78
N GLY A 574 2.46 12.75 -34.67
CA GLY A 574 2.74 11.39 -34.24
C GLY A 574 1.61 10.74 -33.43
N PHE A 575 1.81 9.48 -33.02
CA PHE A 575 0.82 8.73 -32.22
C PHE A 575 1.24 8.59 -30.75
N ALA A 576 2.40 9.14 -30.39
CA ALA A 576 3.03 9.07 -29.08
C ALA A 576 3.18 7.65 -28.56
N LEU A 577 3.43 6.65 -29.42
CA LEU A 577 3.77 5.30 -28.96
C LEU A 577 5.03 5.37 -28.09
N PRO A 578 5.08 4.69 -26.93
CA PRO A 578 6.28 4.74 -26.09
C PRO A 578 7.50 4.14 -26.78
N ASP A 579 8.59 4.91 -26.85
CA ASP A 579 9.91 4.41 -27.21
C ASP A 579 10.70 4.04 -25.95
N PHE A 580 10.77 2.74 -25.66
CA PHE A 580 11.39 2.24 -24.43
C PHE A 580 12.87 2.58 -24.31
N LYS A 581 13.58 2.75 -25.43
CA LYS A 581 14.97 3.18 -25.39
C LYS A 581 15.08 4.60 -24.83
N SER A 582 14.30 5.53 -25.38
CA SER A 582 14.25 6.92 -24.88
C SER A 582 13.81 7.00 -23.42
N TYR A 583 12.82 6.21 -23.00
CA TYR A 583 12.39 6.17 -21.59
C TYR A 583 13.48 5.63 -20.66
N TYR A 584 14.23 4.61 -21.09
CA TYR A 584 15.36 4.09 -20.32
C TYR A 584 16.47 5.12 -20.19
N GLU A 585 16.88 5.75 -21.30
CA GLU A 585 17.91 6.78 -21.31
C GLU A 585 17.50 7.96 -20.42
N ALA A 586 16.24 8.41 -20.49
CA ALA A 586 15.71 9.45 -19.61
C ALA A 586 15.75 9.04 -18.13
N ALA A 587 15.38 7.80 -17.80
CA ALA A 587 15.45 7.29 -16.43
C ALA A 587 16.91 7.26 -15.91
N ALA A 588 17.87 6.90 -16.76
CA ALA A 588 19.30 6.94 -16.43
C ALA A 588 19.80 8.38 -16.22
N PHE A 589 19.34 9.34 -17.03
CA PHE A 589 19.70 10.75 -16.86
C PHE A 589 19.17 11.37 -15.56
N CYS A 590 18.01 10.93 -15.05
CA CYS A 590 17.51 11.40 -13.75
C CYS A 590 18.54 11.17 -12.64
N TRP A 591 19.27 10.07 -12.68
CA TRP A 591 20.28 9.76 -11.67
C TRP A 591 21.55 10.60 -11.84
N LEU A 592 21.91 10.93 -13.08
CA LEU A 592 23.03 11.83 -13.35
C LEU A 592 22.78 13.21 -12.73
N LYS A 593 21.52 13.67 -12.72
CA LYS A 593 21.13 14.90 -12.03
C LYS A 593 21.44 14.82 -10.54
N ASP A 594 21.08 13.73 -9.88
CA ASP A 594 21.31 13.54 -8.44
C ASP A 594 22.82 13.52 -8.10
N TRP A 595 23.63 12.96 -9.00
CA TRP A 595 25.09 13.00 -8.93
C TRP A 595 25.66 14.42 -9.10
N LEU A 596 25.13 15.20 -10.05
CA LEU A 596 25.61 16.56 -10.31
C LEU A 596 25.22 17.54 -9.19
N LEU A 597 24.05 17.33 -8.57
CA LEU A 597 23.55 18.18 -7.49
C LEU A 597 24.01 17.73 -6.10
N LEU A 598 24.65 16.56 -5.99
CA LEU A 598 25.10 15.95 -4.73
C LEU A 598 23.98 15.81 -3.68
N GLU A 599 22.72 15.66 -4.12
CA GLU A 599 21.55 15.66 -3.23
C GLU A 599 21.46 14.38 -2.38
N ASN A 600 22.01 13.25 -2.84
CA ASN A 600 21.96 11.97 -2.14
C ASN A 600 23.36 11.39 -1.86
N THR A 601 23.95 11.79 -0.73
CA THR A 601 25.30 11.35 -0.34
C THR A 601 25.44 9.84 -0.15
N ASP A 602 24.36 9.17 0.27
CA ASP A 602 24.43 7.73 0.61
C ASP A 602 24.63 6.84 -0.60
N ILE A 603 24.03 7.20 -1.74
CA ILE A 603 24.23 6.50 -3.02
C ILE A 603 25.61 6.84 -3.57
N LEU A 604 25.99 8.13 -3.50
CA LEU A 604 27.28 8.61 -4.01
C LEU A 604 28.48 7.98 -3.30
N ASP A 605 28.40 7.78 -1.99
CA ASP A 605 29.47 7.12 -1.21
C ASP A 605 29.67 5.65 -1.63
N LEU A 606 28.58 4.95 -1.99
CA LEU A 606 28.61 3.56 -2.42
C LEU A 606 29.13 3.42 -3.86
N GLU A 607 28.67 4.28 -4.76
CA GLU A 607 29.04 4.20 -6.17
C GLU A 607 30.43 4.81 -6.46
N GLY A 608 30.82 5.87 -5.74
CA GLY A 608 32.13 6.50 -5.86
C GLY A 608 33.28 5.56 -5.51
N LEU A 609 33.10 4.71 -4.50
CA LEU A 609 34.09 3.70 -4.10
C LEU A 609 34.19 2.54 -5.12
N THR A 610 33.07 2.19 -5.75
CA THR A 610 33.01 1.19 -6.83
C THR A 610 33.77 1.67 -8.08
N MET A 611 33.75 2.98 -8.37
CA MET A 611 34.57 3.58 -9.43
C MET A 611 36.07 3.55 -9.12
N TYR A 612 36.49 3.74 -7.87
CA TYR A 612 37.90 3.71 -7.46
C TYR A 612 38.51 2.30 -7.46
N LEU A 613 37.73 1.28 -7.13
CA LEU A 613 38.20 -0.11 -7.04
C LEU A 613 38.22 -0.86 -8.38
N GLY A 614 37.99 -0.17 -9.51
CA GLY A 614 38.04 -0.79 -10.85
C GLY A 614 36.95 -1.84 -11.09
N GLY A 615 35.84 -1.80 -10.34
CA GLY A 615 34.70 -2.71 -10.48
C GLY A 615 33.94 -2.51 -11.80
N MET A 616 34.50 -3.01 -12.90
CA MET A 616 33.97 -2.88 -14.27
C MET A 616 32.78 -3.79 -14.60
N HIS A 617 32.13 -4.42 -13.62
CA HIS A 617 31.17 -5.47 -13.92
C HIS A 617 29.75 -5.14 -13.44
N THR A 618 28.93 -4.73 -14.42
CA THR A 618 27.47 -4.97 -14.56
C THR A 618 26.48 -3.81 -14.38
N CYS A 619 26.88 -2.63 -13.89
CA CYS A 619 26.00 -1.44 -13.91
C CYS A 619 26.36 -0.50 -15.07
N GLY A 620 25.41 -0.28 -15.99
CA GLY A 620 25.61 0.41 -17.27
C GLY A 620 25.94 1.90 -17.18
N MET A 621 26.02 2.47 -15.98
CA MET A 621 26.50 3.85 -15.78
C MET A 621 27.96 4.04 -16.21
N THR A 622 28.78 2.97 -16.21
CA THR A 622 30.19 3.02 -16.63
C THR A 622 30.41 3.21 -18.14
N ARG A 623 29.35 3.11 -18.98
CA ARG A 623 29.44 3.37 -20.43
C ARG A 623 29.02 4.76 -20.88
N LEU A 624 28.55 5.62 -19.98
CA LEU A 624 28.76 7.06 -20.17
C LEU A 624 30.26 7.27 -20.00
N LYS A 625 31.04 7.10 -21.09
CA LYS A 625 32.51 7.26 -21.09
C LYS A 625 32.88 8.40 -20.13
N PRO A 626 33.81 8.21 -19.19
CA PRO A 626 34.30 9.30 -18.33
C PRO A 626 34.66 10.53 -19.17
N ILE A 627 35.15 10.33 -20.39
CA ILE A 627 35.49 11.36 -21.38
C ILE A 627 34.26 12.13 -21.94
N ARG A 628 33.07 11.51 -22.03
CA ARG A 628 31.82 12.20 -22.46
C ARG A 628 31.17 12.97 -21.30
N VAL A 629 31.22 12.44 -20.08
CA VAL A 629 30.75 13.15 -18.88
C VAL A 629 31.71 14.31 -18.55
N LEU A 630 33.03 14.10 -18.60
CA LEU A 630 34.01 15.19 -18.56
C LEU A 630 33.85 16.16 -19.73
N LYS A 631 33.55 15.71 -20.96
CA LYS A 631 33.27 16.65 -22.07
C LYS A 631 32.03 17.49 -21.80
N ILE A 632 30.96 16.93 -21.23
CA ILE A 632 29.75 17.69 -20.89
C ILE A 632 30.02 18.65 -19.72
N ILE A 633 30.82 18.24 -18.73
CA ILE A 633 31.25 19.10 -17.61
C ILE A 633 32.21 20.22 -18.08
N LEU A 634 33.14 19.92 -18.99
CA LEU A 634 34.08 20.90 -19.58
C LEU A 634 33.40 21.83 -20.60
N LEU A 635 32.46 21.33 -21.40
CA LEU A 635 31.65 22.13 -22.32
C LEU A 635 30.65 23.01 -21.58
N GLY A 636 30.08 22.54 -20.46
CA GLY A 636 29.23 23.32 -19.57
C GLY A 636 29.98 24.45 -18.85
N LYS A 637 31.22 24.20 -18.41
CA LYS A 637 32.08 25.26 -17.85
C LYS A 637 32.51 26.31 -18.87
N HIS A 638 32.73 25.94 -20.14
CA HIS A 638 33.05 26.92 -21.18
C HIS A 638 31.87 27.83 -21.52
N TYR A 639 30.63 27.32 -21.50
CA TYR A 639 29.43 28.12 -21.76
C TYR A 639 29.00 29.01 -20.57
N LEU A 640 29.37 28.68 -19.34
CA LEU A 640 29.07 29.49 -18.14
C LEU A 640 30.15 30.54 -17.83
N MET A 641 31.31 30.50 -18.49
CA MET A 641 32.40 31.47 -18.34
C MET A 641 32.50 32.44 -19.54
N SER A 642 31.55 32.41 -20.45
CA SER A 642 31.47 33.28 -21.64
C SER A 642 30.09 33.92 -21.83
N GLY A 643 29.38 34.17 -20.72
CA GLY A 643 28.13 34.93 -20.66
C GLY A 643 28.15 35.90 -19.50
#